data_AF-A0AA40EET1-F1
#
_entry.id   AF-A0AA40EET1-F1
#
_cell.length_a   1.000
_cell.length_b   1.000
_cell.length_c   1.000
_cell.angle_alpha   90.00
_cell.angle_beta   90.00
_cell.angle_gamma   90.00
#
_symmetry.space_group_name_H-M   'P 1'
#
loop_
_entity.id
_entity.type
_entity.pdbx_description
1 polymer ?
#
loop_
_entity_poly.entity_id
_entity_poly.type
_entity_poly.pdbx_seq_one_letter_code
_entity_poly.pdbx_strand_id
1 'polypeptide(L)'
;MAEAPVSPTATEGPDSTECPICENTSPHVFWFCGVCKLAYCDGCWDTQAPHRMKSRALASTPHEKTPLDIAEKVGKVLGPTEDVEKREELHREDENTAWFGIERRDDSSPLLLQDYGRLNDFLHDWEANQSSLKPGPRTPSLISFVGQTGAGKSSLVKLLIDFASNGKQTYSTPVIGSRTDHLPTSEDVHLYLDPGTAASNRPILLADCEGLDGGDREPKGASLKSRFRKEDEQIARNDDGFFKRQRVSYECALQWSMIGPKTRSRGFAVTHVYPRLLYAFSDVIVFVLRNHRVIEKVFEKLISWATNAIETSSNQPILPHAIIVLNASEHDDHPHFWDSKLNTAEILESVSQVLDTNERFSSWVDSWRVRGKKINTLRDLILCYYSSIEVIRVPTDRMPSLVHEKVKQLYHSVSKASVASLDARGRARMVLDVQDLQNYMRDAFFVFGETLEASFDFGRASLRNAPIPAGFGGNISKLLLGIISKWKKHRKVSANQILTELSYMVASCIMLDVTRHKNKGTAIEIFPKYIGLLDDVLELFYEEHWPCERRHPRTRARCVNVRARHTKGHQMDNGKVFAAGDYVSEVTLDEYRQEFRDNVYCCLVKLLGRLEKELKSNEEDASERLAASSIHKHMVLSGFFRCVDPPDWRGSAGPLTSQSACFCCLLEAGQYPLPCGHLLCAECVTTFGQLDSSSSTVGMKECPIGGDACPPMCFPAQIRIKPRSSGVRIMTLDGGGIRGIVELEVLKCIEDVLGGQLRIQSFFDLIVGTSAGGLVALGLGQMGWSVAECIGRFQVLCQDIFTPRVGSKLHIVKTLVEGFHHSRYETRPMEKALKAAFSENCLLFGGTQEERPRFGDCSHSLSVAVVAASIADNRAFVLSNYNRPADPNIPIGTSYHFQRPERASQELKIWEAARATCAAPQYFKQFHHCPSQRLYVDGAVFHNNPVRIAELERRILWPEHQQPDVMLSIGTGSVDPSDSVTVKCFRMRKQPRILSNWRHLFKILMNNMELALDCDRIWDEYYQLASAAPSVSGSSKRLFRINPSITGTLPALDDVHRMAGLQRDVRRCLATEPKIAEVARQLVASSFYFDLVSVDEGILDRSKVKGTT
;
A
#
# COMPACT_ATOMS: atom_id res chain seq x y z
N MET A 1 84.11 2.66 -3.37
CA MET A 1 83.51 2.96 -2.04
C MET A 1 82.30 3.83 -2.35
N ALA A 2 81.14 3.24 -2.64
CA ALA A 2 80.19 2.65 -1.71
C ALA A 2 79.57 3.72 -0.78
N GLU A 3 78.52 4.38 -1.26
CA GLU A 3 77.41 4.83 -0.42
C GLU A 3 76.12 4.47 -1.15
N ALA A 4 75.43 3.47 -0.61
CA ALA A 4 74.07 3.14 -0.99
C ALA A 4 73.15 4.28 -0.53
N PRO A 5 72.13 4.70 -1.31
CA PRO A 5 71.04 5.42 -0.70
C PRO A 5 70.28 4.41 0.14
N VAL A 6 70.36 4.60 1.45
CA VAL A 6 69.50 4.01 2.46
C VAL A 6 68.06 4.08 1.94
N SER A 7 67.46 2.92 1.70
CA SER A 7 66.01 2.80 1.58
C SER A 7 65.41 3.25 2.91
N PRO A 8 64.69 4.37 3.00
CA PRO A 8 63.83 4.58 4.13
C PRO A 8 62.76 3.50 4.02
N THR A 9 62.53 2.77 5.10
CA THR A 9 61.28 2.04 5.31
C THR A 9 60.15 3.07 5.41
N ALA A 10 59.83 3.72 4.30
CA ALA A 10 58.67 4.59 4.18
C ALA A 10 57.46 3.67 4.16
N THR A 11 56.53 3.90 5.08
CA THR A 11 55.22 3.25 5.07
C THR A 11 54.56 3.53 3.71
N GLU A 12 54.47 2.51 2.87
CA GLU A 12 53.78 2.60 1.57
C GLU A 12 52.28 2.80 1.81
N GLY A 13 51.73 3.94 1.40
CA GLY A 13 50.28 4.18 1.46
C GLY A 13 49.88 5.58 1.93
N PRO A 14 48.58 5.92 1.84
CA PRO A 14 48.03 7.20 2.30
C PRO A 14 48.04 7.38 3.83
N ASP A 15 48.32 6.31 4.59
CA ASP A 15 48.33 6.30 6.07
C ASP A 15 49.68 6.78 6.67
N SER A 16 50.64 7.19 5.83
CA SER A 16 51.94 7.66 6.30
C SER A 16 51.82 9.00 7.04
N THR A 17 52.21 9.04 8.32
CA THR A 17 52.19 10.23 9.18
C THR A 17 53.45 11.10 9.08
N GLU A 18 54.40 10.70 8.21
CA GLU A 18 55.72 11.30 8.10
C GLU A 18 56.08 11.51 6.63
N CYS A 19 56.69 12.64 6.31
CA CYS A 19 57.22 12.85 4.97
C CYS A 19 58.48 11.97 4.78
N PRO A 20 58.56 11.12 3.74
CA PRO A 20 59.68 10.18 3.55
C PRO A 20 61.01 10.85 3.20
N ILE A 21 61.02 12.18 3.06
CA ILE A 21 62.19 12.98 2.66
C ILE A 21 62.72 13.83 3.82
N CYS A 22 61.83 14.48 4.57
CA CYS A 22 62.21 15.41 5.64
C CYS A 22 61.81 14.94 7.04
N GLU A 23 61.19 13.76 7.14
CA GLU A 23 60.73 13.13 8.40
C GLU A 23 59.84 14.05 9.26
N ASN A 24 59.28 15.10 8.65
CA ASN A 24 58.46 16.08 9.37
C ASN A 24 57.10 15.45 9.72
N THR A 25 56.75 15.52 11.00
CA THR A 25 55.50 15.05 11.62
C THR A 25 54.51 16.18 11.92
N SER A 26 54.89 17.45 11.69
CA SER A 26 54.01 18.59 11.95
C SER A 26 52.77 18.60 11.03
N PRO A 27 51.62 19.15 11.47
CA PRO A 27 50.33 19.10 10.77
C PRO A 27 50.26 20.08 9.58
N HIS A 28 51.32 20.16 8.77
CA HIS A 28 51.29 20.84 7.49
C HIS A 28 50.63 19.95 6.45
N VAL A 29 49.85 20.54 5.54
CA VAL A 29 49.07 19.84 4.52
C VAL A 29 49.95 18.82 3.77
N PHE A 30 49.68 17.53 4.01
CA PHE A 30 50.31 16.43 3.31
C PHE A 30 49.54 16.11 2.03
N TRP A 31 50.27 15.82 0.96
CA TRP A 31 49.73 15.49 -0.35
C TRP A 31 50.16 14.10 -0.77
N PHE A 32 49.20 13.24 -1.11
CA PHE A 32 49.44 11.92 -1.67
C PHE A 32 49.63 12.00 -3.18
N CYS A 33 50.64 11.29 -3.69
CA CYS A 33 50.84 11.09 -5.11
C CYS A 33 50.39 9.68 -5.53
N GLY A 34 49.32 9.57 -6.32
CA GLY A 34 48.77 8.28 -6.77
C GLY A 34 49.71 7.45 -7.67
N VAL A 35 50.68 8.11 -8.31
CA VAL A 35 51.71 7.47 -9.16
C VAL A 35 52.91 7.01 -8.33
N CYS A 36 53.43 7.86 -7.43
CA CYS A 36 54.55 7.50 -6.55
C CYS A 36 54.14 6.62 -5.36
N LYS A 37 52.84 6.55 -5.03
CA LYS A 37 52.29 5.86 -3.84
C LYS A 37 52.86 6.35 -2.50
N LEU A 38 53.32 7.60 -2.45
CA LEU A 38 53.93 8.24 -1.28
C LEU A 38 53.24 9.57 -0.96
N ALA A 39 53.21 9.93 0.33
CA ALA A 39 52.77 11.24 0.79
C ALA A 39 53.94 12.20 1.00
N TYR A 40 53.81 13.44 0.54
CA TYR A 40 54.84 14.47 0.70
C TYR A 40 54.26 15.68 1.41
N CYS A 41 55.04 16.35 2.26
CA CYS A 41 54.66 17.68 2.74
C CYS A 41 54.73 18.69 1.58
N ASP A 42 54.00 19.80 1.71
CA ASP A 42 53.91 20.82 0.64
C ASP A 42 55.28 21.31 0.16
N GLY A 43 56.23 21.55 1.08
CA GLY A 43 57.59 21.97 0.74
C GLY A 43 58.44 20.91 0.04
N CYS A 44 58.21 19.62 0.30
CA CYS A 44 58.96 18.53 -0.33
C CYS A 44 58.37 18.09 -1.68
N TRP A 45 57.10 18.41 -1.96
CA TRP A 45 56.46 17.98 -3.21
C TRP A 45 57.22 18.46 -4.45
N ASP A 46 57.46 19.77 -4.55
CA ASP A 46 58.07 20.41 -5.72
C ASP A 46 59.58 20.14 -5.84
N THR A 47 60.19 19.59 -4.79
CA THR A 47 61.60 19.20 -4.79
C THR A 47 61.86 17.89 -5.54
N GLN A 48 60.87 17.01 -5.63
CA GLN A 48 60.99 15.69 -6.25
C GLN A 48 61.08 15.78 -7.77
N ALA A 49 62.07 15.10 -8.36
CA ALA A 49 62.28 15.03 -9.80
C ALA A 49 61.01 14.69 -10.62
N PRO A 50 60.19 13.67 -10.26
CA PRO A 50 58.96 13.35 -11.00
C PRO A 50 57.84 14.38 -10.88
N HIS A 51 57.89 15.29 -9.89
CA HIS A 51 56.86 16.29 -9.63
C HIS A 51 57.16 17.67 -10.24
N ARG A 52 58.37 17.86 -10.78
CA ARG A 52 58.73 19.08 -11.50
C ARG A 52 58.02 19.11 -12.85
N MET A 53 57.45 20.28 -13.21
CA MET A 53 56.64 20.54 -14.42
C MET A 53 57.24 20.10 -15.78
N LYS A 54 58.45 19.55 -15.85
CA LYS A 54 59.13 19.10 -17.09
C LYS A 54 59.49 17.60 -17.11
N SER A 55 59.17 16.82 -16.07
CA SER A 55 59.41 15.37 -16.03
C SER A 55 58.25 14.56 -16.66
N ARG A 56 57.87 14.87 -17.91
CA ARG A 56 56.89 14.06 -18.67
C ARG A 56 57.51 12.85 -19.37
N ALA A 57 58.81 12.60 -19.18
CA ALA A 57 59.59 11.74 -20.06
C ALA A 57 59.60 10.24 -19.69
N LEU A 58 59.07 9.82 -18.53
CA LEU A 58 59.08 8.38 -18.14
C LEU A 58 57.75 7.78 -17.68
N ALA A 59 56.71 8.59 -17.39
CA ALA A 59 55.40 8.07 -16.99
C ALA A 59 54.29 8.70 -17.84
N SER A 60 53.45 7.87 -18.46
CA SER A 60 52.28 8.28 -19.25
C SER A 60 51.13 8.87 -18.42
N THR A 61 51.31 9.06 -17.11
CA THR A 61 50.28 9.51 -16.17
C THR A 61 50.78 10.71 -15.36
N PRO A 62 50.03 11.83 -15.28
CA PRO A 62 50.44 12.99 -14.51
C PRO A 62 50.43 12.74 -13.00
N HIS A 63 51.41 13.30 -12.28
CA HIS A 63 51.49 13.26 -10.82
C HIS A 63 50.61 14.36 -10.21
N GLU A 64 49.57 13.98 -9.46
CA GLU A 64 48.54 14.88 -8.91
C GLU A 64 48.71 15.13 -7.41
N LYS A 65 48.67 16.39 -6.96
CA LYS A 65 48.62 16.77 -5.53
C LYS A 65 47.25 16.39 -4.94
N THR A 66 47.16 15.26 -4.23
CA THR A 66 45.88 14.76 -3.68
C THR A 66 45.82 14.91 -2.15
N PRO A 67 44.77 15.49 -1.56
CA PRO A 67 44.55 15.45 -0.11
C PRO A 67 44.54 14.02 0.45
N LEU A 68 45.14 13.80 1.63
CA LEU A 68 45.23 12.48 2.25
C LEU A 68 43.86 11.83 2.50
N ASP A 69 42.87 12.60 2.95
CA ASP A 69 41.52 12.11 3.23
C ASP A 69 40.81 11.59 1.97
N ILE A 70 40.99 12.28 0.84
CA ILE A 70 40.47 11.87 -0.47
C ILE A 70 41.22 10.62 -0.95
N ALA A 71 42.55 10.63 -0.83
CA ALA A 71 43.39 9.50 -1.23
C ALA A 71 43.06 8.22 -0.43
N GLU A 72 42.81 8.35 0.87
CA GLU A 72 42.45 7.26 1.77
C GLU A 72 41.07 6.69 1.39
N LYS A 73 40.05 7.54 1.21
CA LYS A 73 38.70 7.11 0.79
C LYS A 73 38.72 6.40 -0.57
N VAL A 74 39.37 7.00 -1.57
CA VAL A 74 39.49 6.39 -2.92
C VAL A 74 40.31 5.10 -2.87
N GLY A 75 41.41 5.10 -2.11
CA GLY A 75 42.29 3.95 -1.92
C GLY A 75 41.57 2.76 -1.30
N LYS A 76 40.81 2.96 -0.22
CA LYS A 76 40.02 1.92 0.45
C LYS A 76 38.94 1.31 -0.44
N VAL A 77 38.33 2.10 -1.32
CA VAL A 77 37.30 1.62 -2.25
C VAL A 77 37.92 0.86 -3.42
N LEU A 78 38.95 1.42 -4.06
CA LEU A 78 39.54 0.84 -5.27
C LEU A 78 40.53 -0.29 -4.97
N GLY A 79 41.07 -0.36 -3.75
CA GLY A 79 41.92 -1.44 -3.22
C GLY A 79 41.26 -2.11 -2.01
N PRO A 80 40.26 -2.98 -2.22
CA PRO A 80 39.58 -3.66 -1.11
C PRO A 80 40.52 -4.58 -0.33
N THR A 81 40.26 -4.77 0.96
CA THR A 81 41.07 -5.61 1.86
C THR A 81 41.14 -7.05 1.36
N GLU A 82 42.36 -7.63 1.30
CA GLU A 82 42.57 -9.05 0.95
C GLU A 82 42.24 -10.01 2.11
N ASP A 83 41.98 -9.47 3.31
CA ASP A 83 41.55 -10.22 4.48
C ASP A 83 40.15 -10.84 4.25
N VAL A 84 40.13 -12.17 4.19
CA VAL A 84 38.92 -12.97 3.93
C VAL A 84 37.91 -12.86 5.07
N GLU A 85 38.36 -12.84 6.33
CA GLU A 85 37.46 -12.80 7.50
C GLU A 85 36.75 -11.46 7.60
N LYS A 86 37.50 -10.37 7.44
CA LYS A 86 36.94 -9.01 7.43
C LYS A 86 35.94 -8.81 6.29
N ARG A 87 36.19 -9.44 5.14
CA ARG A 87 35.30 -9.38 3.97
C ARG A 87 34.02 -10.19 4.19
N GLU A 88 34.10 -11.34 4.84
CA GLU A 88 32.93 -12.13 5.24
C GLU A 88 32.03 -11.36 6.22
N GLU A 89 32.61 -10.64 7.19
CA GLU A 89 31.85 -9.78 8.10
C GLU A 89 31.12 -8.64 7.37
N LEU A 90 31.81 -7.96 6.44
CA LEU A 90 31.18 -6.93 5.62
C LEU A 90 30.00 -7.46 4.79
N HIS A 91 30.09 -8.69 4.28
CA HIS A 91 28.98 -9.34 3.58
C HIS A 91 27.80 -9.67 4.51
N ARG A 92 28.08 -10.02 5.77
CA ARG A 92 27.04 -10.25 6.80
C ARG A 92 26.33 -8.95 7.18
N GLU A 93 27.03 -7.84 7.26
CA GLU A 93 26.42 -6.52 7.51
C GLU A 93 25.55 -6.05 6.33
N ASP A 94 26.05 -6.23 5.10
CA ASP A 94 25.38 -5.80 3.86
C ASP A 94 24.13 -6.61 3.54
N GLU A 95 23.97 -7.81 4.11
CA GLU A 95 22.71 -8.58 4.01
C GLU A 95 21.50 -7.75 4.50
N ASN A 96 21.66 -6.89 5.51
CA ASN A 96 20.56 -6.05 6.01
C ASN A 96 20.17 -4.90 5.05
N THR A 97 20.90 -4.72 3.93
CA THR A 97 20.62 -3.68 2.93
C THR A 97 19.87 -4.23 1.71
N ALA A 98 19.65 -5.55 1.63
CA ALA A 98 18.87 -6.16 0.56
C ALA A 98 17.44 -5.58 0.53
N TRP A 99 16.96 -5.28 -0.67
CA TRP A 99 15.65 -4.69 -0.89
C TRP A 99 14.66 -5.67 -1.50
N PHE A 100 14.98 -6.22 -2.66
CA PHE A 100 14.21 -7.32 -3.24
C PHE A 100 15.11 -8.27 -4.03
N GLY A 101 14.70 -9.53 -4.10
CA GLY A 101 15.52 -10.64 -4.61
C GLY A 101 14.71 -11.78 -5.19
N ILE A 102 15.38 -12.70 -5.89
CA ILE A 102 14.76 -13.92 -6.43
C ILE A 102 15.35 -15.14 -5.70
N GLU A 103 14.51 -15.80 -4.91
CA GLU A 103 14.88 -17.02 -4.19
C GLU A 103 14.30 -18.27 -4.89
N ARG A 104 15.11 -19.33 -4.92
CA ARG A 104 14.68 -20.68 -5.29
C ARG A 104 14.76 -21.58 -4.06
N ARG A 105 13.62 -22.11 -3.60
CA ARG A 105 13.57 -22.99 -2.44
C ARG A 105 13.90 -24.44 -2.78
N ASP A 106 13.21 -24.98 -3.79
CA ASP A 106 13.40 -26.35 -4.26
C ASP A 106 13.41 -26.38 -5.79
N ASP A 107 13.90 -27.48 -6.35
CA ASP A 107 13.76 -27.70 -7.78
C ASP A 107 12.29 -27.74 -8.17
N SER A 108 11.41 -28.40 -7.41
CA SER A 108 9.99 -28.60 -7.73
C SER A 108 9.05 -27.41 -7.50
N SER A 109 9.53 -26.31 -6.90
CA SER A 109 8.71 -25.13 -6.57
C SER A 109 8.90 -23.97 -7.56
N PRO A 110 7.91 -23.08 -7.71
CA PRO A 110 8.08 -21.86 -8.49
C PRO A 110 9.14 -20.96 -7.86
N LEU A 111 9.80 -20.15 -8.68
CA LEU A 111 10.69 -19.09 -8.20
C LEU A 111 9.88 -18.07 -7.39
N LEU A 112 10.49 -17.54 -6.33
CA LEU A 112 9.86 -16.56 -5.45
C LEU A 112 10.56 -15.22 -5.60
N LEU A 113 9.79 -14.18 -5.90
CA LEU A 113 10.23 -12.79 -5.79
C LEU A 113 9.97 -12.33 -4.35
N GLN A 114 11.03 -11.95 -3.65
CA GLN A 114 10.99 -11.54 -2.24
C GLN A 114 11.27 -10.04 -2.10
N ASP A 115 10.49 -9.38 -1.25
CA ASP A 115 10.73 -8.04 -0.74
C ASP A 115 11.20 -8.15 0.71
N TYR A 116 12.38 -7.62 1.02
CA TYR A 116 13.02 -7.70 2.33
C TYR A 116 12.61 -6.56 3.27
N GLY A 117 11.73 -5.65 2.84
CA GLY A 117 11.16 -4.60 3.70
C GLY A 117 12.08 -3.42 3.99
N ARG A 118 13.20 -3.28 3.26
CA ARG A 118 14.20 -2.23 3.46
C ARG A 118 13.65 -0.80 3.41
N LEU A 119 12.65 -0.54 2.56
CA LEU A 119 11.97 0.76 2.51
C LEU A 119 11.23 1.10 3.80
N ASN A 120 10.61 0.10 4.45
CA ASN A 120 9.91 0.28 5.72
C ASN A 120 10.89 0.47 6.89
N ASP A 121 12.07 -0.18 6.83
CA ASP A 121 13.12 0.05 7.83
C ASP A 121 13.55 1.53 7.84
N PHE A 122 13.68 2.17 6.67
CA PHE A 122 13.97 3.61 6.60
C PHE A 122 12.87 4.47 7.22
N LEU A 123 11.59 4.13 7.01
CA LEU A 123 10.47 4.84 7.65
C LEU A 123 10.59 4.79 9.18
N HIS A 124 10.82 3.61 9.74
CA HIS A 124 11.00 3.44 11.18
C HIS A 124 12.21 4.20 11.73
N ASP A 125 13.34 4.14 11.03
CA ASP A 125 14.55 4.88 11.42
C ASP A 125 14.30 6.39 11.41
N TRP A 126 13.50 6.89 10.47
CA TRP A 126 13.15 8.31 10.41
C TRP A 126 12.14 8.72 11.49
N GLU A 127 11.13 7.90 11.77
CA GLU A 127 10.14 8.12 12.83
C GLU A 127 10.81 8.17 14.21
N ALA A 128 11.73 7.24 14.49
CA ALA A 128 12.49 7.21 15.74
C ALA A 128 13.32 8.48 15.98
N ASN A 129 13.74 9.15 14.91
CA ASN A 129 14.58 10.36 14.93
C ASN A 129 13.78 11.68 14.84
N GLN A 130 12.45 11.65 14.94
CA GLN A 130 11.56 12.81 14.76
C GLN A 130 11.64 13.92 15.84
N SER A 131 12.51 13.81 16.85
CA SER A 131 12.64 14.85 17.88
C SER A 131 13.16 16.21 17.36
N SER A 132 13.54 16.33 16.08
CA SER A 132 14.23 17.50 15.51
C SER A 132 13.68 18.06 14.19
N LEU A 133 12.64 17.46 13.57
CA LEU A 133 12.16 17.85 12.24
C LEU A 133 10.64 17.98 12.15
N LYS A 134 10.15 18.86 11.26
CA LYS A 134 8.71 19.08 11.02
C LYS A 134 8.06 17.78 10.50
N PRO A 135 6.88 17.39 11.03
CA PRO A 135 6.15 16.22 10.54
C PRO A 135 5.65 16.48 9.12
N GLY A 136 6.03 15.62 8.17
CA GLY A 136 5.58 15.66 6.79
C GLY A 136 5.99 14.38 6.02
N PRO A 137 5.24 14.01 4.96
CA PRO A 137 5.55 12.83 4.15
C PRO A 137 6.87 12.99 3.41
N ARG A 138 7.69 11.94 3.38
CA ARG A 138 8.98 11.93 2.67
C ARG A 138 8.85 11.27 1.32
N THR A 139 9.22 11.98 0.27
CA THR A 139 9.05 11.57 -1.13
C THR A 139 10.42 11.26 -1.74
N PRO A 140 10.88 9.99 -1.72
CA PRO A 140 12.24 9.64 -2.12
C PRO A 140 12.44 9.73 -3.64
N SER A 141 13.70 9.89 -4.07
CA SER A 141 14.13 9.64 -5.45
C SER A 141 14.93 8.35 -5.53
N LEU A 142 14.58 7.48 -6.48
CA LEU A 142 15.21 6.16 -6.65
C LEU A 142 16.23 6.18 -7.80
N ILE A 143 17.48 5.85 -7.48
CA ILE A 143 18.62 5.86 -8.41
C ILE A 143 19.17 4.45 -8.53
N SER A 144 19.01 3.83 -9.71
CA SER A 144 19.41 2.43 -9.92
C SER A 144 20.73 2.32 -10.65
N PHE A 145 21.72 1.71 -10.01
CA PHE A 145 23.03 1.38 -10.60
C PHE A 145 22.97 0.00 -11.24
N VAL A 146 23.16 -0.02 -12.55
CA VAL A 146 22.95 -1.17 -13.41
C VAL A 146 24.15 -1.34 -14.33
N GLY A 147 24.54 -2.55 -14.70
CA GLY A 147 25.71 -2.76 -15.57
C GLY A 147 26.27 -4.17 -15.47
N GLN A 148 27.36 -4.43 -16.19
CA GLN A 148 28.00 -5.75 -16.18
C GLN A 148 28.59 -6.08 -14.80
N THR A 149 28.75 -7.36 -14.52
CA THR A 149 29.47 -7.83 -13.34
C THR A 149 30.93 -7.38 -13.42
N GLY A 150 31.49 -6.86 -12.31
CA GLY A 150 32.87 -6.34 -12.28
C GLY A 150 33.07 -4.95 -12.91
N ALA A 151 32.02 -4.25 -13.32
CA ALA A 151 32.12 -2.88 -13.86
C ALA A 151 32.43 -1.80 -12.80
N GLY A 152 32.34 -2.13 -11.50
CA GLY A 152 32.58 -1.19 -10.40
C GLY A 152 31.34 -0.42 -9.91
N LYS A 153 30.14 -1.01 -10.05
CA LYS A 153 28.86 -0.43 -9.57
C LYS A 153 28.88 -0.14 -8.07
N SER A 154 29.10 -1.18 -7.28
CA SER A 154 29.22 -1.12 -5.82
C SER A 154 30.33 -0.17 -5.36
N SER A 155 31.45 -0.10 -6.10
CA SER A 155 32.53 0.86 -5.84
C SER A 155 32.07 2.32 -6.00
N LEU A 156 31.29 2.64 -7.04
CA LEU A 156 30.76 3.99 -7.25
C LEU A 156 29.73 4.36 -6.19
N VAL A 157 28.81 3.45 -5.85
CA VAL A 157 27.81 3.67 -4.80
C VAL A 157 28.51 3.94 -3.46
N LYS A 158 29.54 3.17 -3.12
CA LYS A 158 30.35 3.41 -1.92
C LYS A 158 31.05 4.77 -1.93
N LEU A 159 31.67 5.16 -3.05
CA LEU A 159 32.31 6.48 -3.18
C LEU A 159 31.32 7.64 -3.00
N LEU A 160 30.10 7.52 -3.55
CA LEU A 160 29.06 8.53 -3.38
C LEU A 160 28.68 8.69 -1.89
N ILE A 161 28.53 7.59 -1.17
CA ILE A 161 28.18 7.60 0.27
C ILE A 161 29.36 8.13 1.11
N ASP A 162 30.59 7.65 0.86
CA ASP A 162 31.78 8.03 1.63
C ASP A 162 32.16 9.51 1.46
N PHE A 163 31.94 10.08 0.26
CA PHE A 163 32.15 11.52 0.02
C PHE A 163 31.02 12.40 0.55
N ALA A 164 29.78 11.89 0.61
CA ALA A 164 28.66 12.62 1.21
C ALA A 164 28.66 12.58 2.75
N SER A 165 29.36 11.61 3.35
CA SER A 165 29.39 11.41 4.80
C SER A 165 30.31 12.41 5.51
N ASN A 166 29.76 13.16 6.48
CA ASN A 166 30.50 14.15 7.30
C ASN A 166 31.21 13.55 8.54
N GLY A 167 31.47 12.23 8.57
CA GLY A 167 32.23 11.55 9.62
C GLY A 167 31.54 11.39 11.01
N LYS A 168 30.37 12.00 11.24
CA LYS A 168 29.63 11.93 12.52
C LYS A 168 28.59 10.79 12.61
N GLN A 169 28.15 10.25 11.47
CA GLN A 169 27.13 9.19 11.39
C GLN A 169 27.62 8.10 10.42
N THR A 170 27.44 6.84 10.80
CA THR A 170 27.78 5.67 10.00
C THR A 170 26.58 5.26 9.14
N TYR A 171 26.75 5.31 7.82
CA TYR A 171 25.76 4.84 6.84
C TYR A 171 26.18 3.47 6.28
N SER A 172 25.19 2.63 5.93
CA SER A 172 25.48 1.34 5.27
C SER A 172 26.07 1.57 3.89
N THR A 173 27.12 0.83 3.53
CA THR A 173 27.78 0.89 2.22
C THR A 173 27.88 -0.50 1.58
N PRO A 174 27.86 -0.61 0.25
CA PRO A 174 27.97 -1.91 -0.42
C PRO A 174 29.36 -2.54 -0.27
N VAL A 175 29.41 -3.87 -0.36
CA VAL A 175 30.67 -4.64 -0.35
C VAL A 175 31.32 -4.65 -1.73
N ILE A 176 32.64 -4.42 -1.78
CA ILE A 176 33.40 -4.34 -3.04
C ILE A 176 34.05 -5.70 -3.38
N GLY A 177 33.96 -6.08 -4.65
CA GLY A 177 34.55 -7.32 -5.19
C GLY A 177 36.08 -7.25 -5.32
N SER A 178 36.76 -8.39 -5.20
CA SER A 178 38.22 -8.48 -5.46
C SER A 178 38.55 -8.20 -6.93
N ARG A 179 39.72 -7.62 -7.20
CA ARG A 179 40.18 -7.26 -8.56
C ARG A 179 40.40 -8.49 -9.47
N THR A 180 40.59 -9.67 -8.88
CA THR A 180 40.89 -10.94 -9.58
C THR A 180 39.67 -11.82 -9.83
N ASP A 181 38.49 -11.47 -9.28
CA ASP A 181 37.28 -12.30 -9.37
C ASP A 181 36.31 -11.82 -10.45
N HIS A 182 35.85 -12.75 -11.28
CA HIS A 182 34.80 -12.51 -12.28
C HIS A 182 33.39 -12.83 -11.77
N LEU A 183 33.24 -13.26 -10.51
CA LEU A 183 31.95 -13.59 -9.89
C LEU A 183 31.25 -12.33 -9.34
N PRO A 184 29.91 -12.21 -9.46
CA PRO A 184 29.19 -11.10 -8.85
C PRO A 184 29.35 -11.08 -7.34
N THR A 185 29.52 -9.88 -6.80
CA THR A 185 29.82 -9.66 -5.38
C THR A 185 28.54 -9.59 -4.54
N SER A 186 27.55 -8.81 -4.99
CA SER A 186 26.24 -8.67 -4.37
C SER A 186 25.24 -9.64 -5.01
N GLU A 187 24.41 -10.25 -4.18
CA GLU A 187 23.23 -11.02 -4.58
C GLU A 187 22.02 -10.07 -4.59
N ASP A 188 21.09 -10.22 -5.53
CA ASP A 188 19.82 -9.47 -5.54
C ASP A 188 19.99 -7.94 -5.74
N VAL A 189 19.01 -7.14 -5.31
CA VAL A 189 19.04 -5.68 -5.38
C VAL A 189 19.13 -5.12 -3.96
N HIS A 190 20.17 -4.35 -3.67
CA HIS A 190 20.40 -3.69 -2.39
C HIS A 190 20.03 -2.21 -2.46
N LEU A 191 19.62 -1.62 -1.33
CA LEU A 191 19.17 -0.23 -1.25
C LEU A 191 19.83 0.53 -0.09
N TYR A 192 20.50 1.63 -0.45
CA TYR A 192 21.27 2.49 0.44
C TYR A 192 20.70 3.91 0.49
N LEU A 193 20.85 4.57 1.64
CA LEU A 193 20.40 5.95 1.84
C LEU A 193 21.55 6.92 1.60
N ASP A 194 21.32 7.96 0.79
CA ASP A 194 22.30 9.03 0.58
C ASP A 194 22.46 9.91 1.84
N PRO A 195 23.66 10.02 2.42
CA PRO A 195 23.92 10.86 3.60
C PRO A 195 23.56 12.34 3.39
N GLY A 196 23.80 12.86 2.18
CA GLY A 196 23.59 14.28 1.87
C GLY A 196 22.12 14.70 1.91
N THR A 197 21.21 13.77 1.64
CA THR A 197 19.76 14.02 1.55
C THR A 197 18.93 13.26 2.59
N ALA A 198 19.55 12.42 3.43
CA ALA A 198 18.90 11.58 4.44
C ALA A 198 17.96 12.33 5.41
N ALA A 199 18.33 13.55 5.79
CA ALA A 199 17.55 14.39 6.71
C ALA A 199 16.50 15.26 6.00
N SER A 200 16.48 15.28 4.66
CA SER A 200 15.55 16.09 3.88
C SER A 200 14.19 15.39 3.71
N ASN A 201 13.18 16.15 3.30
CA ASN A 201 11.88 15.59 2.89
C ASN A 201 11.94 14.85 1.55
N ARG A 202 13.07 14.90 0.84
CA ARG A 202 13.29 14.30 -0.49
C ARG A 202 14.59 13.47 -0.50
N PRO A 203 14.67 12.38 0.28
CA PRO A 203 15.87 11.57 0.36
C PRO A 203 16.18 10.85 -0.95
N ILE A 204 17.45 10.75 -1.31
CA ILE A 204 17.90 9.94 -2.45
C ILE A 204 18.20 8.52 -1.96
N LEU A 205 17.65 7.53 -2.66
CA LEU A 205 17.88 6.11 -2.42
C LEU A 205 18.69 5.53 -3.57
N LEU A 206 19.83 4.93 -3.25
CA LEU A 206 20.78 4.34 -4.20
C LEU A 206 20.55 2.83 -4.24
N ALA A 207 20.06 2.31 -5.36
CA ALA A 207 19.88 0.87 -5.56
C ALA A 207 21.09 0.29 -6.31
N ASP A 208 21.73 -0.73 -5.74
CA ASP A 208 22.81 -1.49 -6.39
C ASP A 208 22.26 -2.84 -6.86
N CYS A 209 22.31 -3.09 -8.17
CA CYS A 209 21.75 -4.29 -8.79
C CYS A 209 22.86 -5.29 -9.14
N GLU A 210 22.64 -6.58 -8.85
CA GLU A 210 23.43 -7.68 -9.40
C GLU A 210 23.45 -7.58 -10.94
N GLY A 211 24.63 -7.73 -11.55
CA GLY A 211 24.87 -7.30 -12.94
C GLY A 211 23.93 -7.92 -13.98
N LEU A 212 23.65 -7.17 -15.06
CA LEU A 212 22.63 -7.48 -16.08
C LEU A 212 22.86 -8.75 -16.91
N ASP A 213 24.08 -9.29 -16.93
CA ASP A 213 24.40 -10.53 -17.65
C ASP A 213 24.13 -11.72 -16.73
N GLY A 214 22.85 -11.90 -16.37
CA GLY A 214 22.35 -12.90 -15.43
C GLY A 214 23.06 -14.23 -15.59
N GLY A 215 24.09 -14.44 -14.77
CA GLY A 215 24.84 -15.68 -14.76
C GLY A 215 23.99 -16.73 -14.07
N ASP A 216 23.89 -17.92 -14.66
CA ASP A 216 23.44 -19.12 -13.91
C ASP A 216 24.44 -19.50 -12.79
N ARG A 217 25.56 -18.76 -12.67
CA ARG A 217 26.56 -18.91 -11.62
C ARG A 217 26.16 -18.11 -10.39
N GLU A 218 26.03 -18.81 -9.27
CA GLU A 218 25.71 -18.25 -7.97
C GLU A 218 26.74 -17.18 -7.54
N PRO A 219 26.29 -15.98 -7.10
CA PRO A 219 27.20 -14.92 -6.66
C PRO A 219 27.90 -15.29 -5.34
N LYS A 220 29.04 -14.64 -5.06
CA LYS A 220 29.78 -14.91 -3.81
C LYS A 220 28.96 -14.60 -2.56
N GLY A 221 28.15 -13.54 -2.61
CA GLY A 221 27.18 -13.20 -1.57
C GLY A 221 26.21 -14.34 -1.27
N ALA A 222 25.66 -15.00 -2.30
CA ALA A 222 24.74 -16.13 -2.13
C ALA A 222 25.42 -17.37 -1.53
N SER A 223 26.63 -17.71 -1.99
CA SER A 223 27.38 -18.84 -1.44
C SER A 223 27.74 -18.61 0.03
N LEU A 224 28.21 -17.41 0.37
CA LEU A 224 28.48 -17.00 1.75
C LEU A 224 27.21 -16.96 2.59
N LYS A 225 26.10 -16.43 2.08
CA LYS A 225 24.79 -16.44 2.75
C LYS A 225 24.31 -17.85 3.05
N SER A 226 24.47 -18.78 2.11
CA SER A 226 24.14 -20.20 2.33
C SER A 226 25.02 -20.83 3.42
N ARG A 227 26.29 -20.41 3.50
CA ARG A 227 27.28 -20.88 4.47
C ARG A 227 27.03 -20.25 5.84
N PHE A 228 26.85 -18.94 5.93
CA PHE A 228 26.41 -18.21 7.12
C PHE A 228 25.09 -18.77 7.62
N ARG A 229 24.13 -19.10 6.75
CA ARG A 229 22.89 -19.76 7.15
C ARG A 229 23.14 -21.13 7.79
N LYS A 230 24.09 -21.93 7.26
CA LYS A 230 24.47 -23.23 7.84
C LYS A 230 25.29 -23.09 9.13
N GLU A 231 26.18 -22.11 9.20
CA GLU A 231 27.02 -21.78 10.36
C GLU A 231 26.15 -21.19 11.48
N ASP A 232 25.26 -20.24 11.19
CA ASP A 232 24.24 -19.73 12.09
C ASP A 232 23.30 -20.85 12.55
N GLU A 233 22.95 -21.81 11.70
CA GLU A 233 22.18 -22.99 12.10
C GLU A 233 22.98 -23.93 13.01
N GLN A 234 24.31 -24.02 12.88
CA GLN A 234 25.21 -24.79 13.76
C GLN A 234 25.50 -24.07 15.08
N ILE A 235 25.77 -22.76 15.05
CA ILE A 235 26.00 -21.91 16.22
C ILE A 235 24.71 -21.75 17.02
N ALA A 236 23.57 -21.53 16.35
CA ALA A 236 22.26 -21.52 16.99
C ALA A 236 21.86 -22.88 17.55
N ARG A 237 22.55 -24.00 17.21
CA ARG A 237 22.40 -25.30 17.87
C ARG A 237 23.23 -25.45 19.14
N ASN A 238 24.23 -24.59 19.35
CA ASN A 238 25.16 -24.64 20.47
C ASN A 238 24.91 -23.55 21.53
N ASP A 239 24.61 -22.30 21.14
CA ASP A 239 24.45 -21.18 22.11
C ASP A 239 23.01 -20.60 22.19
N ASP A 240 22.52 -20.36 23.41
CA ASP A 240 21.11 -19.99 23.72
C ASP A 240 20.79 -18.52 23.34
N GLY A 241 21.68 -17.90 22.56
CA GLY A 241 21.75 -16.50 22.19
C GLY A 241 20.95 -16.09 20.94
N PHE A 242 20.60 -14.82 20.92
CA PHE A 242 19.74 -14.11 19.98
C PHE A 242 20.49 -13.75 18.68
N PHE A 243 20.12 -14.35 17.53
CA PHE A 243 20.62 -13.93 16.22
C PHE A 243 19.50 -13.32 15.36
N LYS A 244 19.77 -12.14 14.75
CA LYS A 244 18.85 -11.40 13.87
C LYS A 244 18.77 -12.11 12.51
N ARG A 245 17.58 -12.60 12.21
CA ARG A 245 17.17 -13.21 10.94
C ARG A 245 16.87 -12.13 9.88
N GLN A 246 17.35 -12.22 8.63
CA GLN A 246 17.03 -11.28 7.54
C GLN A 246 15.52 -11.31 7.25
N ARG A 247 14.83 -10.17 7.38
CA ARG A 247 13.37 -10.05 7.32
C ARG A 247 12.90 -10.15 5.87
N VAL A 248 12.01 -11.09 5.54
CA VAL A 248 11.24 -11.07 4.28
C VAL A 248 9.86 -10.49 4.62
N SER A 249 9.53 -9.34 4.02
CA SER A 249 8.27 -8.62 4.23
C SER A 249 7.14 -9.14 3.34
N TYR A 250 7.45 -9.45 2.07
CA TYR A 250 6.47 -9.91 1.09
C TYR A 250 7.10 -10.92 0.13
N GLU A 251 6.31 -11.91 -0.31
CA GLU A 251 6.72 -12.92 -1.27
C GLU A 251 5.66 -13.09 -2.36
N CYS A 252 6.10 -13.11 -3.62
CA CYS A 252 5.25 -13.38 -4.78
C CYS A 252 5.80 -14.57 -5.56
N ALA A 253 4.96 -15.57 -5.84
CA ALA A 253 5.34 -16.71 -6.64
C ALA A 253 5.26 -16.38 -8.14
N LEU A 254 6.36 -16.58 -8.87
CA LEU A 254 6.44 -16.38 -10.31
C LEU A 254 5.78 -17.57 -11.02
N GLN A 255 4.49 -17.45 -11.35
CA GLN A 255 3.69 -18.56 -11.89
C GLN A 255 4.25 -19.08 -13.22
N TRP A 256 4.74 -18.17 -14.06
CA TRP A 256 5.34 -18.51 -15.35
C TRP A 256 6.68 -19.24 -15.23
N SER A 257 7.32 -19.27 -14.06
CA SER A 257 8.62 -19.97 -13.90
C SER A 257 8.48 -21.49 -14.05
N MET A 258 7.27 -22.03 -13.93
CA MET A 258 6.98 -23.46 -14.01
C MET A 258 6.61 -23.94 -15.42
N ILE A 259 6.49 -23.04 -16.40
CA ILE A 259 6.01 -23.37 -17.76
C ILE A 259 7.09 -24.11 -18.57
N GLY A 260 8.37 -23.78 -18.39
CA GLY A 260 9.46 -24.42 -19.13
C GLY A 260 10.82 -24.38 -18.42
N PRO A 261 11.81 -25.15 -18.93
CA PRO A 261 13.12 -25.26 -18.28
C PRO A 261 13.92 -23.95 -18.31
N LYS A 262 13.76 -23.13 -19.37
CA LYS A 262 14.43 -21.82 -19.47
C LYS A 262 13.83 -20.78 -18.52
N THR A 263 12.51 -20.75 -18.36
CA THR A 263 11.80 -19.81 -17.48
C THR A 263 12.00 -20.12 -15.99
N ARG A 264 12.49 -21.32 -15.67
CA ARG A 264 12.79 -21.77 -14.31
C ARG A 264 14.15 -21.31 -13.79
N SER A 265 15.02 -20.74 -14.64
CA SER A 265 16.34 -20.29 -14.19
C SER A 265 16.25 -18.93 -13.50
N ARG A 266 17.05 -18.74 -12.44
CA ARG A 266 17.19 -17.45 -11.76
C ARG A 266 17.69 -16.38 -12.74
N GLY A 267 18.65 -16.73 -13.60
CA GLY A 267 19.19 -15.83 -14.62
C GLY A 267 18.10 -15.31 -15.57
N PHE A 268 17.16 -16.15 -15.98
CA PHE A 268 16.02 -15.70 -16.79
C PHE A 268 15.14 -14.72 -16.00
N ALA A 269 14.80 -15.05 -14.75
CA ALA A 269 13.96 -14.20 -13.92
C ALA A 269 14.60 -12.84 -13.63
N VAL A 270 15.89 -12.79 -13.28
CA VAL A 270 16.65 -11.53 -13.11
C VAL A 270 16.66 -10.71 -14.40
N THR A 271 16.91 -11.36 -15.54
CA THR A 271 17.00 -10.69 -16.85
C THR A 271 15.66 -10.15 -17.36
N HIS A 272 14.52 -10.60 -16.82
CA HIS A 272 13.20 -10.16 -17.27
C HIS A 272 12.45 -9.33 -16.22
N VAL A 273 12.57 -9.65 -14.92
CA VAL A 273 11.81 -9.00 -13.85
C VAL A 273 12.49 -7.71 -13.39
N TYR A 274 13.80 -7.74 -13.07
CA TYR A 274 14.52 -6.57 -12.55
C TYR A 274 14.46 -5.38 -13.52
N PRO A 275 14.62 -5.58 -14.85
CA PRO A 275 14.41 -4.52 -15.83
C PRO A 275 13.10 -3.78 -15.71
N ARG A 276 12.01 -4.54 -15.64
CA ARG A 276 10.65 -4.00 -15.66
C ARG A 276 10.41 -3.19 -14.39
N LEU A 277 10.90 -3.67 -13.25
CA LEU A 277 10.79 -2.99 -11.96
C LEU A 277 11.66 -1.73 -11.90
N LEU A 278 12.98 -1.87 -12.10
CA LEU A 278 13.90 -0.74 -11.94
C LEU A 278 13.63 0.36 -12.97
N TYR A 279 13.28 0.03 -14.22
CA TYR A 279 12.94 1.03 -15.22
C TYR A 279 11.61 1.75 -14.92
N ALA A 280 10.61 1.03 -14.39
CA ALA A 280 9.30 1.62 -14.11
C ALA A 280 9.34 2.60 -12.92
N PHE A 281 10.16 2.31 -11.91
CA PHE A 281 10.16 3.05 -10.64
C PHE A 281 11.35 4.01 -10.43
N SER A 282 12.47 3.84 -11.15
CA SER A 282 13.64 4.71 -10.99
C SER A 282 13.42 6.10 -11.61
N ASP A 283 13.95 7.12 -10.96
CA ASP A 283 14.08 8.47 -11.50
C ASP A 283 15.30 8.56 -12.41
N VAL A 284 16.39 7.91 -12.01
CA VAL A 284 17.66 7.90 -12.74
C VAL A 284 18.23 6.49 -12.79
N ILE A 285 18.75 6.11 -13.95
CA ILE A 285 19.33 4.80 -14.19
C ILE A 285 20.78 5.01 -14.64
N VAL A 286 21.69 4.57 -13.79
CA VAL A 286 23.13 4.75 -13.97
C VAL A 286 23.73 3.45 -14.53
N PHE A 287 24.07 3.47 -15.81
CA PHE A 287 24.70 2.34 -16.49
C PHE A 287 26.23 2.38 -16.34
N VAL A 288 26.80 1.46 -15.58
CA VAL A 288 28.24 1.42 -15.29
C VAL A 288 28.97 0.41 -16.17
N LEU A 289 30.09 0.84 -16.75
CA LEU A 289 30.91 0.09 -17.67
C LEU A 289 32.39 0.30 -17.39
N ARG A 290 33.23 -0.66 -17.79
CA ARG A 290 34.69 -0.55 -17.64
C ARG A 290 35.44 -0.30 -18.94
N ASN A 291 34.97 -0.84 -20.07
CA ASN A 291 35.65 -0.76 -21.35
C ASN A 291 34.86 0.10 -22.35
N HIS A 292 35.46 1.19 -22.83
CA HIS A 292 34.86 2.10 -23.81
C HIS A 292 34.69 1.48 -25.20
N ARG A 293 35.47 0.45 -25.58
CA ARG A 293 35.38 -0.22 -26.90
C ARG A 293 34.11 -1.05 -27.08
N VAL A 294 33.36 -1.28 -26.00
CA VAL A 294 32.15 -2.12 -25.99
C VAL A 294 30.87 -1.26 -25.93
N ILE A 295 31.00 0.07 -26.06
CA ILE A 295 29.90 1.02 -25.83
C ILE A 295 28.70 0.80 -26.76
N GLU A 296 28.92 0.33 -28.00
CA GLU A 296 27.85 -0.01 -28.95
C GLU A 296 26.93 -1.11 -28.40
N LYS A 297 27.51 -2.21 -27.89
CA LYS A 297 26.75 -3.32 -27.28
C LYS A 297 26.01 -2.86 -26.03
N VAL A 298 26.46 -1.79 -25.38
CA VAL A 298 25.79 -1.23 -24.22
C VAL A 298 24.58 -0.43 -24.64
N PHE A 299 24.69 0.43 -25.67
CA PHE A 299 23.52 1.10 -26.23
C PHE A 299 22.48 0.09 -26.69
N GLU A 300 22.91 -1.02 -27.30
CA GLU A 300 22.01 -2.11 -27.69
C GLU A 300 21.30 -2.73 -26.47
N LYS A 301 22.04 -3.03 -25.39
CA LYS A 301 21.47 -3.56 -24.14
C LYS A 301 20.52 -2.56 -23.48
N LEU A 302 20.90 -1.28 -23.41
CA LEU A 302 20.13 -0.20 -22.81
C LEU A 302 18.78 -0.03 -23.52
N ILE A 303 18.77 -0.04 -24.86
CA ILE A 303 17.54 0.07 -25.64
C ILE A 303 16.70 -1.22 -25.57
N SER A 304 17.33 -2.40 -25.61
CA SER A 304 16.63 -3.68 -25.45
C SER A 304 15.91 -3.76 -24.09
N TRP A 305 16.59 -3.32 -23.03
CA TRP A 305 16.06 -3.25 -21.68
C TRP A 305 14.87 -2.31 -21.58
N ALA A 306 15.03 -1.09 -22.10
CA ALA A 306 13.96 -0.10 -22.11
C ALA A 306 12.78 -0.55 -22.97
N THR A 307 13.01 -1.24 -24.10
CA THR A 307 11.93 -1.75 -24.96
C THR A 307 11.06 -2.77 -24.23
N ASN A 308 11.67 -3.70 -23.49
CA ASN A 308 10.92 -4.68 -22.71
C ASN A 308 10.16 -4.06 -21.53
N ALA A 309 10.71 -3.02 -20.91
CA ALA A 309 10.09 -2.36 -19.75
C ALA A 309 9.01 -1.32 -20.15
N ILE A 310 9.21 -0.58 -21.24
CA ILE A 310 8.30 0.48 -21.67
C ILE A 310 6.96 -0.09 -22.14
N GLU A 311 6.98 -1.22 -22.84
CA GLU A 311 5.78 -1.90 -23.36
C GLU A 311 5.02 -2.67 -22.27
N THR A 312 5.64 -2.91 -21.11
CA THR A 312 5.02 -3.60 -19.97
C THR A 312 4.57 -2.64 -18.87
N SER A 313 4.48 -1.34 -19.19
CA SER A 313 3.95 -0.32 -18.29
C SER A 313 3.06 0.69 -19.03
N SER A 314 1.84 0.87 -18.54
CA SER A 314 0.82 1.78 -19.06
C SER A 314 0.59 2.94 -18.08
N ASN A 315 0.27 4.13 -18.59
CA ASN A 315 0.13 5.34 -17.75
C ASN A 315 1.36 5.64 -16.86
N GLN A 316 2.56 5.22 -17.26
CA GLN A 316 3.77 5.55 -16.50
C GLN A 316 3.97 7.07 -16.51
N PRO A 317 4.26 7.70 -15.35
CA PRO A 317 4.21 9.16 -15.22
C PRO A 317 5.34 9.83 -15.99
N ILE A 318 6.52 9.23 -15.94
CA ILE A 318 7.77 9.76 -16.45
C ILE A 318 8.61 8.63 -17.03
N LEU A 319 9.53 8.98 -17.94
CA LEU A 319 10.62 8.10 -18.32
C LEU A 319 11.84 8.40 -17.44
N PRO A 320 12.63 7.38 -17.07
CA PRO A 320 13.84 7.60 -16.29
C PRO A 320 14.88 8.42 -17.07
N HIS A 321 15.76 9.10 -16.34
CA HIS A 321 16.97 9.70 -16.91
C HIS A 321 18.07 8.64 -17.02
N ALA A 322 18.81 8.59 -18.13
CA ALA A 322 19.94 7.69 -18.31
C ALA A 322 21.27 8.42 -18.08
N ILE A 323 22.13 7.85 -17.25
CA ILE A 323 23.53 8.28 -17.09
C ILE A 323 24.43 7.08 -17.36
N ILE A 324 25.38 7.19 -18.28
CA ILE A 324 26.36 6.15 -18.57
C ILE A 324 27.68 6.54 -17.92
N VAL A 325 28.23 5.67 -17.07
CA VAL A 325 29.52 5.86 -16.41
C VAL A 325 30.55 4.92 -17.02
N LEU A 326 31.56 5.49 -17.66
CA LEU A 326 32.74 4.79 -18.17
C LEU A 326 33.82 4.79 -17.08
N ASN A 327 33.76 3.78 -16.23
CA ASN A 327 34.64 3.60 -15.07
C ASN A 327 36.02 3.05 -15.46
N ALA A 328 37.05 3.42 -14.69
CA ALA A 328 38.45 3.04 -14.93
C ALA A 328 38.97 3.37 -16.33
N SER A 329 38.61 4.54 -16.85
CA SER A 329 39.12 5.04 -18.14
C SER A 329 40.61 5.39 -18.02
N GLU A 330 41.42 4.99 -19.02
CA GLU A 330 42.82 5.41 -19.13
C GLU A 330 42.91 6.94 -19.36
N HIS A 331 44.03 7.54 -18.98
CA HIS A 331 44.21 8.98 -19.12
C HIS A 331 44.47 9.34 -20.59
N ASP A 332 43.51 10.02 -21.21
CA ASP A 332 43.66 10.67 -22.51
C ASP A 332 43.83 12.19 -22.32
N ASP A 333 44.82 12.79 -22.98
CA ASP A 333 45.21 14.21 -22.85
C ASP A 333 44.19 15.20 -23.45
N HIS A 334 43.06 14.74 -23.99
CA HIS A 334 42.05 15.62 -24.60
C HIS A 334 41.08 16.20 -23.56
N PRO A 335 41.00 17.53 -23.39
CA PRO A 335 40.15 18.18 -22.38
C PRO A 335 38.65 17.89 -22.52
N HIS A 336 38.18 17.57 -23.75
CA HIS A 336 36.78 17.33 -24.05
C HIS A 336 36.23 16.03 -23.42
N PHE A 337 37.09 15.04 -23.13
CA PHE A 337 36.66 13.76 -22.56
C PHE A 337 36.22 13.84 -21.10
N TRP A 338 36.64 14.90 -20.40
CA TRP A 338 36.36 15.11 -18.98
C TRP A 338 35.18 16.07 -18.73
N ASP A 339 34.68 16.75 -19.77
CA ASP A 339 33.42 17.50 -19.75
C ASP A 339 32.26 16.59 -20.19
N SER A 340 31.21 16.47 -19.36
CA SER A 340 30.15 15.49 -19.64
C SER A 340 29.30 15.85 -20.86
N LYS A 341 29.13 17.13 -21.20
CA LYS A 341 28.32 17.55 -22.35
C LYS A 341 29.06 17.30 -23.66
N LEU A 342 30.33 17.70 -23.72
CA LEU A 342 31.19 17.50 -24.89
C LEU A 342 31.44 16.01 -25.12
N ASN A 343 31.81 15.26 -24.07
CA ASN A 343 32.03 13.81 -24.14
C ASN A 343 30.76 13.06 -24.58
N THR A 344 29.58 13.47 -24.12
CA THR A 344 28.31 12.86 -24.56
C THR A 344 28.07 13.10 -26.06
N ALA A 345 28.30 14.31 -26.55
CA ALA A 345 28.11 14.63 -27.97
C ALA A 345 29.08 13.83 -28.85
N GLU A 346 30.36 13.80 -28.48
CA GLU A 346 31.41 13.11 -29.23
C GLU A 346 31.20 11.58 -29.28
N ILE A 347 30.79 10.97 -28.16
CA ILE A 347 30.49 9.52 -28.13
C ILE A 347 29.24 9.19 -28.97
N LEU A 348 28.21 10.02 -28.93
CA LEU A 348 27.00 9.78 -29.73
C LEU A 348 27.29 9.97 -31.22
N GLU A 349 28.19 10.89 -31.58
CA GLU A 349 28.64 11.10 -32.95
C GLU A 349 29.52 9.95 -33.45
N SER A 350 30.44 9.44 -32.62
CA SER A 350 31.32 8.32 -33.00
C SER A 350 30.55 7.02 -33.24
N VAL A 351 29.39 6.84 -32.59
CA VAL A 351 28.51 5.66 -32.73
C VAL A 351 27.36 5.91 -33.72
N SER A 352 27.31 7.08 -34.39
CA SER A 352 26.20 7.45 -35.27
C SER A 352 25.97 6.49 -36.45
N GLN A 353 27.04 5.91 -37.02
CA GLN A 353 26.98 4.96 -38.14
C GLN A 353 26.35 3.61 -37.77
N VAL A 354 26.20 3.30 -36.48
CA VAL A 354 25.63 2.01 -36.02
C VAL A 354 24.15 1.90 -36.34
N LEU A 355 23.43 3.03 -36.50
CA LEU A 355 22.01 3.03 -36.84
C LEU A 355 21.73 2.34 -38.19
N ASP A 356 22.63 2.51 -39.16
CA ASP A 356 22.48 1.95 -40.50
C ASP A 356 23.17 0.57 -40.62
N THR A 357 24.18 0.30 -39.78
CA THR A 357 25.02 -0.91 -39.89
C THR A 357 24.49 -2.09 -39.08
N ASN A 358 23.83 -1.85 -37.94
CA ASN A 358 23.35 -2.91 -37.04
C ASN A 358 21.84 -3.15 -37.23
N GLU A 359 21.48 -4.39 -37.62
CA GLU A 359 20.09 -4.80 -37.89
C GLU A 359 19.12 -4.54 -36.73
N ARG A 360 19.57 -4.68 -35.46
CA ARG A 360 18.71 -4.43 -34.29
C ARG A 360 18.38 -2.96 -34.12
N PHE A 361 19.35 -2.07 -34.31
CA PHE A 361 19.12 -0.64 -34.26
C PHE A 361 18.23 -0.19 -35.41
N SER A 362 18.47 -0.66 -36.63
CA SER A 362 17.60 -0.38 -37.78
C SER A 362 16.15 -0.82 -37.49
N SER A 363 15.96 -2.02 -36.93
CA SER A 363 14.63 -2.53 -36.55
C SER A 363 13.92 -1.62 -35.55
N TRP A 364 14.62 -1.12 -34.51
CA TRP A 364 14.03 -0.16 -33.57
C TRP A 364 13.72 1.18 -34.21
N VAL A 365 14.63 1.71 -35.04
CA VAL A 365 14.43 2.96 -35.79
C VAL A 365 13.21 2.85 -36.68
N ASP A 366 13.09 1.79 -37.46
CA ASP A 366 11.95 1.53 -38.33
C ASP A 366 10.65 1.39 -37.54
N SER A 367 10.69 0.69 -36.39
CA SER A 367 9.53 0.55 -35.51
C SER A 367 9.00 1.92 -35.04
N TRP A 368 9.90 2.86 -34.71
CA TRP A 368 9.53 4.19 -34.24
C TRP A 368 9.19 5.16 -35.38
N ARG A 369 9.81 5.02 -36.55
CA ARG A 369 9.44 5.75 -37.77
C ARG A 369 8.02 5.41 -38.20
N VAL A 370 7.64 4.12 -38.17
CA VAL A 370 6.26 3.67 -38.42
C VAL A 370 5.28 4.27 -37.39
N ARG A 371 5.72 4.46 -36.14
CA ARG A 371 4.95 5.12 -35.08
C ARG A 371 4.89 6.65 -35.22
N GLY A 372 5.60 7.25 -36.18
CA GLY A 372 5.56 8.69 -36.47
C GLY A 372 6.65 9.53 -35.80
N LYS A 373 7.69 8.92 -35.19
CA LYS A 373 8.88 9.65 -34.71
C LYS A 373 9.87 9.83 -35.85
N LYS A 374 10.44 11.03 -35.97
CA LYS A 374 11.60 11.28 -36.83
C LYS A 374 12.86 10.95 -36.04
N ILE A 375 13.63 9.97 -36.49
CA ILE A 375 14.87 9.53 -35.86
C ILE A 375 15.99 9.70 -36.87
N ASN A 376 16.88 10.65 -36.60
CA ASN A 376 18.04 10.96 -37.43
C ASN A 376 19.36 10.61 -36.72
N THR A 377 19.37 10.67 -35.38
CA THR A 377 20.56 10.41 -34.57
C THR A 377 20.31 9.33 -33.53
N LEU A 378 21.38 8.71 -33.01
CA LEU A 378 21.28 7.75 -31.90
C LEU A 378 20.66 8.40 -30.66
N ARG A 379 20.91 9.71 -30.46
CA ARG A 379 20.28 10.50 -29.40
C ARG A 379 18.75 10.50 -29.53
N ASP A 380 18.22 10.71 -30.73
CA ASP A 380 16.76 10.72 -30.97
C ASP A 380 16.11 9.38 -30.64
N LEU A 381 16.80 8.27 -30.97
CA LEU A 381 16.34 6.93 -30.64
C LEU A 381 16.32 6.71 -29.12
N ILE A 382 17.37 7.10 -28.40
CA ILE A 382 17.44 6.93 -26.93
C ILE A 382 16.38 7.79 -26.23
N LEU A 383 16.12 9.00 -26.73
CA LEU A 383 15.09 9.88 -26.19
C LEU A 383 13.65 9.40 -26.45
N CYS A 384 13.47 8.32 -27.21
CA CYS A 384 12.19 7.60 -27.27
C CYS A 384 11.97 6.70 -26.05
N TYR A 385 13.04 6.40 -25.29
CA TYR A 385 13.03 5.50 -24.14
C TYR A 385 13.46 6.18 -22.82
N TYR A 386 14.16 7.31 -22.85
CA TYR A 386 14.66 7.98 -21.66
C TYR A 386 14.42 9.48 -21.73
N SER A 387 14.26 10.14 -20.57
CA SER A 387 14.05 11.59 -20.50
C SER A 387 15.30 12.39 -20.85
N SER A 388 16.48 11.85 -20.56
CA SER A 388 17.76 12.43 -20.97
C SER A 388 18.84 11.34 -21.05
N ILE A 389 19.96 11.69 -21.67
CA ILE A 389 21.18 10.89 -21.67
C ILE A 389 22.40 11.76 -21.35
N GLU A 390 23.28 11.26 -20.48
CA GLU A 390 24.57 11.85 -20.16
C GLU A 390 25.64 10.76 -20.03
N VAL A 391 26.87 11.00 -20.49
CA VAL A 391 28.00 10.08 -20.40
C VAL A 391 29.14 10.71 -19.59
N ILE A 392 29.54 10.07 -18.50
CA ILE A 392 30.58 10.53 -17.58
C ILE A 392 31.73 9.53 -17.57
N ARG A 393 32.98 10.00 -17.70
CA ARG A 393 34.18 9.19 -17.56
C ARG A 393 34.75 9.31 -16.15
N VAL A 394 35.10 8.18 -15.54
CA VAL A 394 35.79 8.13 -14.24
C VAL A 394 37.18 7.50 -14.48
N PRO A 395 38.27 8.17 -14.08
CA PRO A 395 39.63 7.70 -14.33
C PRO A 395 40.02 6.49 -13.48
N THR A 396 41.19 5.91 -13.75
CA THR A 396 41.80 4.84 -12.95
C THR A 396 42.27 5.32 -11.56
N ASP A 397 42.63 4.36 -10.70
CA ASP A 397 43.06 4.55 -9.29
C ASP A 397 44.35 5.37 -9.10
N ARG A 398 45.01 5.77 -10.19
CA ARG A 398 46.24 6.56 -10.17
C ARG A 398 46.00 8.06 -9.96
N MET A 399 44.75 8.53 -10.07
CA MET A 399 44.39 9.95 -10.00
C MET A 399 43.19 10.20 -9.05
N PRO A 400 43.38 10.14 -7.73
CA PRO A 400 42.28 10.18 -6.79
C PRO A 400 41.52 11.52 -6.74
N SER A 401 42.16 12.67 -7.00
CA SER A 401 41.43 13.95 -6.96
C SER A 401 40.55 14.10 -8.20
N LEU A 402 41.01 13.65 -9.36
CA LEU A 402 40.16 13.54 -10.55
C LEU A 402 39.02 12.53 -10.35
N VAL A 403 39.24 11.39 -9.70
CA VAL A 403 38.14 10.47 -9.30
C VAL A 403 37.12 11.21 -8.44
N HIS A 404 37.57 11.95 -7.41
CA HIS A 404 36.68 12.72 -6.54
C HIS A 404 35.87 13.77 -7.32
N GLU A 405 36.52 14.54 -8.21
CA GLU A 405 35.86 15.53 -9.06
C GLU A 405 34.77 14.89 -9.93
N LYS A 406 35.07 13.76 -10.59
CA LYS A 406 34.10 13.08 -11.47
C LYS A 406 32.98 12.38 -10.70
N VAL A 407 33.23 11.85 -9.51
CA VAL A 407 32.16 11.34 -8.63
C VAL A 407 31.28 12.49 -8.14
N LYS A 408 31.85 13.66 -7.84
CA LYS A 408 31.08 14.87 -7.48
C LYS A 408 30.24 15.36 -8.66
N GLN A 409 30.77 15.31 -9.89
CA GLN A 409 30.02 15.59 -11.11
C GLN A 409 28.85 14.61 -11.30
N LEU A 410 29.09 13.30 -11.10
CA LEU A 410 28.05 12.28 -11.14
C LEU A 410 26.95 12.56 -10.09
N TYR A 411 27.33 12.88 -8.85
CA TYR A 411 26.37 13.24 -7.81
C TYR A 411 25.52 14.44 -8.22
N HIS A 412 26.13 15.50 -8.76
CA HIS A 412 25.41 16.68 -9.25
C HIS A 412 24.43 16.35 -10.38
N SER A 413 24.85 15.56 -11.37
CA SER A 413 23.99 15.11 -12.47
C SER A 413 22.82 14.25 -11.98
N VAL A 414 23.07 13.33 -11.04
CA VAL A 414 22.04 12.53 -10.37
C VAL A 414 21.05 13.43 -9.63
N SER A 415 21.51 14.34 -8.76
CA SER A 415 20.62 15.26 -8.03
C SER A 415 19.79 16.12 -8.97
N LYS A 416 20.38 16.65 -10.04
CA LYS A 416 19.67 17.47 -11.03
C LYS A 416 18.58 16.67 -11.75
N ALA A 417 18.89 15.45 -12.17
CA ALA A 417 17.93 14.56 -12.81
C ALA A 417 16.81 14.13 -11.84
N SER A 418 17.14 13.85 -10.57
CA SER A 418 16.14 13.56 -9.53
C SER A 418 15.15 14.69 -9.32
N VAL A 419 15.61 15.95 -9.29
CA VAL A 419 14.71 17.11 -9.16
C VAL A 419 13.80 17.24 -10.39
N ALA A 420 14.35 17.13 -11.60
CA ALA A 420 13.56 17.21 -12.83
C ALA A 420 12.50 16.08 -12.90
N SER A 421 12.88 14.89 -12.46
CA SER A 421 12.02 13.71 -12.35
C SER A 421 10.87 13.93 -11.37
N LEU A 422 11.17 14.44 -10.17
CA LEU A 422 10.16 14.77 -9.16
C LEU A 422 9.20 15.87 -9.62
N ASP A 423 9.70 16.92 -10.28
CA ASP A 423 8.85 17.98 -10.82
C ASP A 423 7.92 17.45 -11.93
N ALA A 424 8.42 16.53 -12.76
CA ALA A 424 7.61 15.84 -13.77
C ALA A 424 6.55 14.92 -13.14
N ARG A 425 6.89 14.15 -12.09
CA ARG A 425 5.92 13.39 -11.30
C ARG A 425 4.88 14.29 -10.62
N GLY A 426 5.28 15.47 -10.16
CA GLY A 426 4.39 16.50 -9.60
C GLY A 426 3.35 16.97 -10.62
N ARG A 427 3.79 17.30 -11.84
CA ARG A 427 2.88 17.65 -12.95
C ARG A 427 1.95 16.50 -13.34
N ALA A 428 2.43 15.26 -13.27
CA ALA A 428 1.65 14.05 -13.50
C ALA A 428 0.82 13.61 -12.27
N ARG A 429 0.80 14.40 -11.19
CA ARG A 429 0.12 14.14 -9.91
C ARG A 429 0.44 12.76 -9.29
N MET A 430 1.69 12.32 -9.39
CA MET A 430 2.12 11.01 -8.90
C MET A 430 3.48 11.06 -8.19
N VAL A 431 3.62 12.02 -7.28
CA VAL A 431 4.72 12.05 -6.32
C VAL A 431 4.39 11.03 -5.23
N LEU A 432 5.21 9.98 -5.14
CA LEU A 432 5.01 8.87 -4.20
C LEU A 432 5.84 9.14 -2.95
N ASP A 433 5.22 8.99 -1.78
CA ASP A 433 5.98 8.83 -0.53
C ASP A 433 6.56 7.40 -0.44
N VAL A 434 7.30 7.08 0.63
CA VAL A 434 7.88 5.74 0.79
C VAL A 434 6.82 4.64 0.87
N GLN A 435 5.71 4.90 1.54
CA GLN A 435 4.63 3.91 1.70
C GLN A 435 3.92 3.67 0.36
N ASP A 436 3.66 4.73 -0.39
CA ASP A 436 3.11 4.67 -1.74
C ASP A 436 4.05 3.93 -2.69
N LEU A 437 5.35 4.27 -2.69
CA LEU A 437 6.34 3.59 -3.53
C LEU A 437 6.35 2.08 -3.25
N GLN A 438 6.34 1.69 -1.98
CA GLN A 438 6.28 0.30 -1.54
C GLN A 438 5.01 -0.40 -2.04
N ASN A 439 3.85 0.25 -1.92
CA ASN A 439 2.56 -0.30 -2.34
C ASN A 439 2.49 -0.51 -3.86
N TYR A 440 2.92 0.49 -4.65
CA TYR A 440 2.95 0.37 -6.10
C TYR A 440 3.93 -0.71 -6.57
N MET A 441 5.10 -0.85 -5.91
CA MET A 441 6.05 -1.89 -6.25
C MET A 441 5.50 -3.29 -5.97
N ARG A 442 4.76 -3.49 -4.86
CA ARG A 442 4.08 -4.76 -4.59
C ARG A 442 2.99 -5.07 -5.62
N ASP A 443 2.20 -4.06 -6.02
CA ASP A 443 1.23 -4.23 -7.11
C ASP A 443 1.93 -4.68 -8.41
N ALA A 444 3.10 -4.10 -8.73
CA ALA A 444 3.90 -4.50 -9.88
C ALA A 444 4.50 -5.90 -9.75
N PHE A 445 4.95 -6.30 -8.55
CA PHE A 445 5.46 -7.64 -8.27
C PHE A 445 4.40 -8.68 -8.55
N PHE A 446 3.15 -8.42 -8.16
CA PHE A 446 2.03 -9.29 -8.45
C PHE A 446 1.77 -9.42 -9.96
N VAL A 447 1.67 -8.29 -10.67
CA VAL A 447 1.40 -8.30 -12.13
C VAL A 447 2.48 -9.09 -12.88
N PHE A 448 3.75 -8.82 -12.59
CA PHE A 448 4.86 -9.52 -13.24
C PHE A 448 5.06 -10.96 -12.72
N GLY A 449 4.54 -11.29 -11.54
CA GLY A 449 4.51 -12.65 -11.00
C GLY A 449 3.51 -13.55 -11.72
N GLU A 450 2.35 -13.02 -12.14
CA GLU A 450 1.37 -13.75 -12.93
C GLU A 450 1.83 -13.96 -14.38
N THR A 451 2.26 -12.89 -15.06
CA THR A 451 2.72 -12.96 -16.46
C THR A 451 3.69 -11.84 -16.82
N LEU A 452 4.66 -12.15 -17.68
CA LEU A 452 5.62 -11.17 -18.22
C LEU A 452 5.05 -10.29 -19.33
N GLU A 453 3.89 -10.66 -19.88
CA GLU A 453 3.21 -9.95 -20.98
C GLU A 453 2.19 -8.92 -20.51
N ALA A 454 1.76 -8.98 -19.25
CA ALA A 454 0.83 -7.98 -18.72
C ALA A 454 1.53 -6.63 -18.56
N SER A 455 0.75 -5.56 -18.81
CA SER A 455 1.21 -4.21 -18.52
C SER A 455 0.80 -3.78 -17.12
N PHE A 456 1.75 -3.25 -16.35
CA PHE A 456 1.46 -2.59 -15.09
C PHE A 456 0.87 -1.20 -15.34
N ASP A 457 -0.37 -0.98 -14.93
CA ASP A 457 -1.09 0.28 -15.13
C ASP A 457 -1.03 1.15 -13.86
N PHE A 458 -0.20 2.19 -13.91
CA PHE A 458 -0.02 3.11 -12.79
C PHE A 458 -1.30 3.87 -12.42
N GLY A 459 -2.19 4.14 -13.38
CA GLY A 459 -3.47 4.79 -13.10
C GLY A 459 -4.42 3.88 -12.31
N ARG A 460 -4.40 2.57 -12.60
CA ARG A 460 -5.18 1.58 -11.83
C ARG A 460 -4.59 1.33 -10.45
N ALA A 461 -3.26 1.31 -10.33
CA ALA A 461 -2.58 1.22 -9.03
C ALA A 461 -2.90 2.45 -8.16
N SER A 462 -2.90 3.65 -8.76
CA SER A 462 -3.28 4.89 -8.07
C SER A 462 -4.67 4.82 -7.45
N LEU A 463 -5.70 4.40 -8.20
CA LEU A 463 -7.06 4.24 -7.66
C LEU A 463 -7.19 3.16 -6.56
N ARG A 464 -6.29 2.17 -6.53
CA ARG A 464 -6.27 1.12 -5.50
C ARG A 464 -5.62 1.61 -4.19
N ASN A 465 -4.58 2.43 -4.32
CA ASN A 465 -3.78 2.93 -3.21
C ASN A 465 -4.38 4.22 -2.61
N ALA A 466 -4.94 5.08 -3.46
CA ALA A 466 -5.65 6.31 -3.09
C ALA A 466 -7.06 6.31 -3.73
N PRO A 467 -8.09 5.82 -3.02
CA PRO A 467 -9.45 5.82 -3.54
C PRO A 467 -9.98 7.25 -3.69
N ILE A 468 -10.88 7.46 -4.65
CA ILE A 468 -11.51 8.75 -4.91
C ILE A 468 -12.22 9.24 -3.63
N PRO A 469 -12.00 10.50 -3.20
CA PRO A 469 -12.62 11.04 -2.00
C PRO A 469 -14.13 10.84 -1.95
N ALA A 470 -14.67 10.67 -0.75
CA ALA A 470 -16.12 10.72 -0.56
C ALA A 470 -16.60 12.18 -0.51
N GLY A 471 -17.77 12.44 -1.08
CA GLY A 471 -18.37 13.76 -1.19
C GLY A 471 -18.86 14.04 -2.60
N PHE A 472 -19.48 15.20 -2.81
CA PHE A 472 -20.19 15.49 -4.06
C PHE A 472 -19.32 15.32 -5.30
N GLY A 473 -18.15 15.98 -5.34
CA GLY A 473 -17.23 15.89 -6.48
C GLY A 473 -16.72 14.47 -6.73
N GLY A 474 -16.22 13.80 -5.69
CA GLY A 474 -15.70 12.44 -5.82
C GLY A 474 -16.77 11.41 -6.20
N ASN A 475 -18.02 11.58 -5.74
CA ASN A 475 -19.14 10.73 -6.12
C ASN A 475 -19.54 10.94 -7.60
N ILE A 476 -19.45 12.16 -8.12
CA ILE A 476 -19.60 12.44 -9.55
C ILE A 476 -18.50 11.72 -10.35
N SER A 477 -17.23 11.81 -9.91
CA SER A 477 -16.12 11.09 -10.56
C SER A 477 -16.31 9.58 -10.56
N LYS A 478 -16.81 8.98 -9.46
CA LYS A 478 -17.15 7.55 -9.39
C LYS A 478 -18.24 7.16 -10.37
N LEU A 479 -19.32 7.94 -10.46
CA LEU A 479 -20.40 7.72 -11.43
C LEU A 479 -19.86 7.80 -12.86
N LEU A 480 -19.08 8.82 -13.17
CA LEU A 480 -18.43 9.01 -14.48
C LEU A 480 -17.57 7.81 -14.85
N LEU A 481 -16.69 7.34 -13.96
CA LEU A 481 -15.85 6.16 -14.20
C LEU A 481 -16.69 4.89 -14.45
N GLY A 482 -17.79 4.73 -13.71
CA GLY A 482 -18.74 3.64 -13.92
C GLY A 482 -19.39 3.69 -15.31
N ILE A 483 -19.82 4.88 -15.74
CA ILE A 483 -20.38 5.13 -17.08
C ILE A 483 -19.35 4.84 -18.16
N ILE A 484 -18.14 5.41 -18.07
CA ILE A 484 -17.05 5.16 -19.04
C ILE A 484 -16.79 3.66 -19.18
N SER A 485 -16.68 2.94 -18.05
CA SER A 485 -16.39 1.51 -18.03
C SER A 485 -17.46 0.69 -18.77
N LYS A 486 -18.75 1.01 -18.58
CA LYS A 486 -19.85 0.36 -19.30
C LYS A 486 -19.89 0.79 -20.77
N TRP A 487 -19.86 2.09 -21.03
CA TRP A 487 -20.03 2.63 -22.38
C TRP A 487 -18.88 2.20 -23.30
N LYS A 488 -17.64 2.10 -22.79
CA LYS A 488 -16.48 1.56 -23.55
C LYS A 488 -16.76 0.17 -24.12
N LYS A 489 -17.55 -0.66 -23.45
CA LYS A 489 -17.89 -2.02 -23.89
C LYS A 489 -19.03 -2.03 -24.93
N HIS A 490 -19.99 -1.12 -24.81
CA HIS A 490 -21.27 -1.21 -25.53
C HIS A 490 -21.50 -0.14 -26.61
N ARG A 491 -20.85 1.03 -26.57
CA ARG A 491 -21.13 2.14 -27.50
C ARG A 491 -19.89 3.02 -27.78
N LYS A 492 -19.77 3.54 -29.01
CA LYS A 492 -18.88 4.68 -29.30
C LYS A 492 -19.60 5.96 -28.86
N VAL A 493 -19.11 6.62 -27.82
CA VAL A 493 -19.70 7.86 -27.33
C VAL A 493 -18.62 8.90 -27.05
N SER A 494 -18.89 10.16 -27.40
CA SER A 494 -18.03 11.31 -27.12
C SER A 494 -18.16 11.75 -25.66
N ALA A 495 -17.11 12.39 -25.14
CA ALA A 495 -17.14 12.99 -23.80
C ALA A 495 -18.34 13.95 -23.64
N ASN A 496 -18.62 14.72 -24.70
CA ASN A 496 -19.66 15.74 -24.67
C ASN A 496 -21.04 15.17 -24.37
N GLN A 497 -21.36 14.02 -24.98
CA GLN A 497 -22.65 13.40 -24.79
C GLN A 497 -22.83 12.90 -23.35
N ILE A 498 -21.77 12.33 -22.75
CA ILE A 498 -21.79 11.89 -21.33
C ILE A 498 -21.99 13.09 -20.41
N LEU A 499 -21.20 14.14 -20.62
CA LEU A 499 -21.17 15.30 -19.73
C LEU A 499 -22.44 16.16 -19.87
N THR A 500 -23.07 16.19 -21.05
CA THR A 500 -24.38 16.83 -21.26
C THR A 500 -25.46 16.13 -20.42
N GLU A 501 -25.55 14.79 -20.49
CA GLU A 501 -26.50 14.02 -19.69
C GLU A 501 -26.21 14.15 -18.19
N LEU A 502 -24.92 14.16 -17.82
CA LEU A 502 -24.49 14.36 -16.44
C LEU A 502 -24.89 15.75 -15.91
N SER A 503 -24.90 16.78 -16.75
CA SER A 503 -25.24 18.15 -16.34
C SER A 503 -26.64 18.22 -15.73
N TYR A 504 -27.60 17.49 -16.32
CA TYR A 504 -28.98 17.41 -15.82
C TYR A 504 -29.05 16.68 -14.47
N MET A 505 -28.30 15.58 -14.33
CA MET A 505 -28.19 14.82 -13.08
C MET A 505 -27.59 15.66 -11.95
N VAL A 506 -26.45 16.32 -12.21
CA VAL A 506 -25.76 17.19 -11.24
C VAL A 506 -26.64 18.36 -10.81
N ALA A 507 -27.30 19.05 -11.75
CA ALA A 507 -28.21 20.14 -11.43
C ALA A 507 -29.37 19.69 -10.53
N SER A 508 -29.91 18.50 -10.76
CA SER A 508 -30.97 17.91 -9.94
C SER A 508 -30.50 17.53 -8.54
N CYS A 509 -29.27 17.03 -8.41
CA CYS A 509 -28.65 16.79 -7.11
C CYS A 509 -28.42 18.10 -6.32
N ILE A 510 -28.02 19.19 -7.00
CA ILE A 510 -27.89 20.52 -6.38
C ILE A 510 -29.25 21.00 -5.88
N MET A 511 -30.32 20.87 -6.68
CA MET A 511 -31.68 21.21 -6.24
C MET A 511 -32.09 20.39 -5.00
N LEU A 512 -31.81 19.09 -4.98
CA LEU A 512 -32.07 18.27 -3.79
C LEU A 512 -31.27 18.71 -2.56
N ASP A 513 -30.00 19.08 -2.74
CA ASP A 513 -29.14 19.51 -1.64
C ASP A 513 -29.66 20.80 -0.98
N VAL A 514 -29.99 21.77 -1.82
CA VAL A 514 -30.48 23.09 -1.41
C VAL A 514 -31.81 22.98 -0.66
N THR A 515 -32.74 22.16 -1.17
CA THR A 515 -34.05 21.94 -0.54
C THR A 515 -33.95 21.15 0.76
N ARG A 516 -33.02 20.19 0.87
CA ARG A 516 -32.76 19.45 2.12
C ARG A 516 -32.22 20.35 3.23
N HIS A 517 -31.35 21.29 2.89
CA HIS A 517 -30.73 22.21 3.83
C HIS A 517 -31.51 23.52 4.04
N LYS A 518 -32.73 23.64 3.48
CA LYS A 518 -33.57 24.85 3.53
C LYS A 518 -32.84 26.12 3.05
N ASN A 519 -31.86 25.98 2.15
CA ASN A 519 -31.12 27.10 1.58
C ASN A 519 -31.98 27.76 0.51
N LYS A 520 -32.65 28.87 0.82
CA LYS A 520 -33.48 29.58 -0.17
C LYS A 520 -32.61 30.47 -1.05
N GLY A 521 -32.97 30.58 -2.32
CA GLY A 521 -32.30 31.47 -3.27
C GLY A 521 -32.61 31.14 -4.72
N THR A 522 -32.22 32.06 -5.60
CA THR A 522 -32.27 31.82 -7.05
C THR A 522 -31.05 31.02 -7.50
N ALA A 523 -31.08 30.48 -8.73
CA ALA A 523 -29.95 29.74 -9.28
C ALA A 523 -28.63 30.55 -9.24
N ILE A 524 -28.70 31.88 -9.40
CA ILE A 524 -27.52 32.77 -9.42
C ILE A 524 -26.84 32.86 -8.05
N GLU A 525 -27.58 32.70 -6.96
CA GLU A 525 -27.06 32.73 -5.58
C GLU A 525 -26.57 31.36 -5.12
N ILE A 526 -27.21 30.30 -5.63
CA ILE A 526 -26.91 28.91 -5.27
C ILE A 526 -25.68 28.40 -6.02
N PHE A 527 -25.67 28.54 -7.35
CA PHE A 527 -24.70 27.87 -8.22
C PHE A 527 -23.23 28.21 -7.93
N PRO A 528 -22.84 29.46 -7.59
CA PRO A 528 -21.45 29.81 -7.30
C PRO A 528 -20.78 28.94 -6.22
N LYS A 529 -21.57 28.41 -5.27
CA LYS A 529 -21.06 27.53 -4.19
C LYS A 529 -20.53 26.19 -4.70
N TYR A 530 -20.95 25.76 -5.88
CA TYR A 530 -20.60 24.45 -6.45
C TYR A 530 -19.57 24.56 -7.59
N ILE A 531 -19.29 25.75 -8.12
CA ILE A 531 -18.43 25.93 -9.30
C ILE A 531 -17.04 25.30 -9.09
N GLY A 532 -16.37 25.62 -7.97
CA GLY A 532 -15.04 25.06 -7.68
C GLY A 532 -15.03 23.53 -7.63
N LEU A 533 -16.05 22.94 -6.99
CA LEU A 533 -16.19 21.47 -6.93
C LEU A 533 -16.40 20.86 -8.31
N LEU A 534 -17.17 21.50 -9.19
CA LEU A 534 -17.41 21.01 -10.54
C LEU A 534 -16.16 21.16 -11.42
N ASP A 535 -15.40 22.23 -11.25
CA ASP A 535 -14.13 22.42 -11.95
C ASP A 535 -13.11 21.35 -11.57
N ASP A 536 -12.98 21.07 -10.27
CA ASP A 536 -12.07 20.04 -9.76
C ASP A 536 -12.43 18.67 -10.35
N VAL A 537 -13.72 18.35 -10.44
CA VAL A 537 -14.22 17.11 -11.06
C VAL A 537 -13.88 17.05 -12.53
N LEU A 538 -14.08 18.13 -13.28
CA LEU A 538 -13.78 18.19 -14.71
C LEU A 538 -12.28 18.09 -14.96
N GLU A 539 -11.46 18.83 -14.22
CA GLU A 539 -10.01 18.75 -14.30
C GLU A 539 -9.52 17.34 -14.01
N LEU A 540 -9.98 16.73 -12.91
CA LEU A 540 -9.64 15.35 -12.56
C LEU A 540 -10.08 14.37 -13.65
N PHE A 541 -11.30 14.54 -14.17
CA PHE A 541 -11.83 13.68 -15.23
C PHE A 541 -10.98 13.76 -16.50
N TYR A 542 -10.69 14.95 -17.00
CA TYR A 542 -9.93 15.13 -18.24
C TYR A 542 -8.45 14.75 -18.08
N GLU A 543 -7.82 15.14 -16.97
CA GLU A 543 -6.40 14.88 -16.74
C GLU A 543 -6.12 13.41 -16.43
N GLU A 544 -6.97 12.76 -15.62
CA GLU A 544 -6.66 11.46 -15.02
C GLU A 544 -7.55 10.30 -15.48
N HIS A 545 -8.71 10.56 -16.06
CA HIS A 545 -9.71 9.51 -16.33
C HIS A 545 -10.14 9.40 -17.80
N TRP A 546 -10.10 10.48 -18.58
CA TRP A 546 -10.49 10.47 -19.99
C TRP A 546 -9.33 10.02 -20.88
N PRO A 547 -9.39 8.82 -21.48
CA PRO A 547 -8.29 8.31 -22.29
C PRO A 547 -8.15 9.09 -23.59
N CYS A 548 -6.96 9.12 -24.16
CA CYS A 548 -6.71 9.74 -25.46
C CYS A 548 -7.60 9.14 -26.57
N GLU A 549 -8.11 9.96 -27.47
CA GLU A 549 -9.08 9.57 -28.52
C GLU A 549 -8.42 9.03 -29.79
N ARG A 550 -7.08 9.07 -29.86
CA ARG A 550 -6.33 8.43 -30.94
C ARG A 550 -6.64 6.95 -31.00
N ARG A 551 -6.89 6.46 -32.22
CA ARG A 551 -7.17 5.05 -32.49
C ARG A 551 -6.06 4.39 -33.27
N HIS A 552 -5.86 3.11 -33.00
CA HIS A 552 -4.94 2.27 -33.76
C HIS A 552 -5.43 2.16 -35.22
N PRO A 553 -4.55 2.33 -36.24
CA PRO A 553 -4.96 2.35 -37.65
C PRO A 553 -5.70 1.09 -38.12
N ARG A 554 -5.23 -0.10 -37.71
CA ARG A 554 -5.82 -1.40 -38.09
C ARG A 554 -6.95 -1.87 -37.16
N THR A 555 -6.66 -2.06 -35.87
CA THR A 555 -7.61 -2.63 -34.89
C THR A 555 -8.70 -1.64 -34.45
N ARG A 556 -8.57 -0.34 -34.76
CA ARG A 556 -9.47 0.75 -34.31
C ARG A 556 -9.60 0.87 -32.78
N ALA A 557 -8.77 0.15 -32.02
CA ALA A 557 -8.67 0.23 -30.57
C ALA A 557 -8.24 1.64 -30.14
N ARG A 558 -8.82 2.16 -29.06
CA ARG A 558 -8.53 3.50 -28.53
C ARG A 558 -7.29 3.45 -27.64
N CYS A 559 -6.49 4.51 -27.66
CA CYS A 559 -5.38 4.71 -26.74
C CYS A 559 -5.83 4.62 -25.27
N VAL A 560 -5.04 3.98 -24.40
CA VAL A 560 -5.36 3.86 -22.96
C VAL A 560 -4.79 4.97 -22.08
N ASN A 561 -3.77 5.68 -22.57
CA ASN A 561 -3.11 6.75 -21.82
C ASN A 561 -4.02 7.98 -21.65
N VAL A 562 -3.96 8.59 -20.48
CA VAL A 562 -4.65 9.85 -20.12
C VAL A 562 -3.71 11.04 -20.25
N ARG A 563 -4.25 12.27 -20.23
CA ARG A 563 -3.47 13.50 -20.52
C ARG A 563 -2.29 13.70 -19.57
N ALA A 564 -2.50 13.58 -18.26
CA ALA A 564 -1.44 13.72 -17.26
C ALA A 564 -0.33 12.66 -17.40
N ARG A 565 -0.60 11.55 -18.09
CA ARG A 565 0.29 10.37 -18.19
C ARG A 565 0.46 9.92 -19.66
N HIS A 566 0.58 10.88 -20.56
CA HIS A 566 0.72 10.65 -22.02
C HIS A 566 2.17 10.70 -22.54
N THR A 567 3.16 10.75 -21.65
CA THR A 567 4.58 10.94 -22.01
C THR A 567 5.14 9.94 -23.03
N LYS A 568 4.58 8.72 -23.10
CA LYS A 568 4.97 7.66 -24.05
C LYS A 568 4.30 7.73 -25.42
N GLY A 569 3.35 8.64 -25.60
CA GLY A 569 2.45 8.66 -26.76
C GLY A 569 1.29 7.69 -26.62
N HIS A 570 0.85 7.10 -27.73
CA HIS A 570 -0.38 6.32 -27.79
C HIS A 570 -0.13 4.83 -27.56
N GLN A 571 -0.70 4.27 -26.48
CA GLN A 571 -0.57 2.87 -26.06
C GLN A 571 -1.89 2.10 -26.18
N MET A 572 -1.77 0.80 -26.49
CA MET A 572 -2.85 -0.18 -26.40
C MET A 572 -3.01 -0.69 -24.95
N ASP A 573 -4.07 -1.44 -24.68
CA ASP A 573 -4.36 -2.05 -23.38
C ASP A 573 -3.32 -3.09 -22.93
N ASN A 574 -2.67 -3.76 -23.88
CA ASN A 574 -1.52 -4.63 -23.64
C ASN A 574 -0.20 -3.86 -23.40
N GLY A 575 -0.24 -2.52 -23.29
CA GLY A 575 0.92 -1.66 -23.04
C GLY A 575 1.76 -1.30 -24.27
N LYS A 576 1.51 -1.90 -25.43
CA LYS A 576 2.29 -1.62 -26.65
C LYS A 576 2.02 -0.22 -27.19
N VAL A 577 3.09 0.52 -27.49
CA VAL A 577 3.02 1.84 -28.14
C VAL A 577 2.76 1.63 -29.63
N PHE A 578 1.71 2.24 -30.17
CA PHE A 578 1.34 2.13 -31.59
C PHE A 578 1.53 3.42 -32.38
N ALA A 579 1.59 4.57 -31.72
CA ALA A 579 1.88 5.84 -32.36
C ALA A 579 2.51 6.81 -31.34
N ALA A 580 3.39 7.68 -31.80
CA ALA A 580 3.88 8.83 -31.06
C ALA A 580 3.00 10.06 -31.33
N GLY A 581 3.04 11.02 -30.41
CA GLY A 581 2.28 12.27 -30.50
C GLY A 581 1.77 12.69 -29.13
N ASP A 582 1.23 13.90 -29.07
CA ASP A 582 0.61 14.43 -27.86
C ASP A 582 -0.78 13.83 -27.63
N TYR A 583 -1.33 14.13 -26.46
CA TYR A 583 -2.70 13.77 -26.12
C TYR A 583 -3.68 14.37 -27.15
N VAL A 584 -4.61 13.55 -27.63
CA VAL A 584 -5.65 13.96 -28.59
C VAL A 584 -6.99 13.81 -27.92
N SER A 585 -7.75 14.90 -27.91
CA SER A 585 -9.18 14.92 -27.60
C SER A 585 -9.88 15.84 -28.59
N GLU A 586 -11.10 15.48 -28.97
CA GLU A 586 -12.04 16.28 -29.76
C GLU A 586 -12.39 17.60 -29.07
N VAL A 587 -12.14 17.72 -27.76
CA VAL A 587 -12.56 18.86 -26.94
C VAL A 587 -11.42 19.33 -26.05
N THR A 588 -11.22 20.66 -25.99
CA THR A 588 -10.26 21.27 -25.06
C THR A 588 -10.92 21.51 -23.70
N LEU A 589 -10.13 21.38 -22.63
CA LEU A 589 -10.62 21.55 -21.25
C LEU A 589 -11.24 22.92 -21.02
N ASP A 590 -10.64 23.98 -21.57
CA ASP A 590 -11.06 25.37 -21.31
C ASP A 590 -12.39 25.71 -22.00
N GLU A 591 -12.58 25.27 -23.25
CA GLU A 591 -13.86 25.41 -23.96
C GLU A 591 -14.97 24.65 -23.22
N TYR A 592 -14.66 23.43 -22.77
CA TYR A 592 -15.66 22.57 -22.15
C TYR A 592 -16.02 22.94 -20.72
N ARG A 593 -15.07 23.51 -19.97
CA ARG A 593 -15.31 23.96 -18.60
C ARG A 593 -16.46 24.95 -18.56
N GLN A 594 -16.45 25.93 -19.47
CA GLN A 594 -17.51 26.93 -19.54
C GLN A 594 -18.83 26.32 -20.01
N GLU A 595 -18.81 25.50 -21.06
CA GLU A 595 -20.00 24.82 -21.58
C GLU A 595 -20.69 23.94 -20.53
N PHE A 596 -19.92 23.16 -19.77
CA PHE A 596 -20.47 22.32 -18.70
C PHE A 596 -21.10 23.14 -17.58
N ARG A 597 -20.44 24.23 -17.14
CA ARG A 597 -21.01 25.13 -16.13
C ARG A 597 -22.31 25.76 -16.62
N ASP A 598 -22.33 26.25 -17.86
CA ASP A 598 -23.49 26.87 -18.46
C ASP A 598 -24.64 25.88 -18.60
N ASN A 599 -24.35 24.63 -18.98
CA ASN A 599 -25.33 23.55 -19.06
C ASN A 599 -25.90 23.22 -17.68
N VAL A 600 -25.07 23.01 -16.65
CA VAL A 600 -25.54 22.73 -15.28
C VAL A 600 -26.39 23.89 -14.76
N TYR A 601 -25.94 25.14 -14.94
CA TYR A 601 -26.69 26.33 -14.54
C TYR A 601 -28.05 26.42 -15.24
N CYS A 602 -28.08 26.26 -16.57
CA CYS A 602 -29.33 26.28 -17.34
C CYS A 602 -30.30 25.19 -16.89
N CYS A 603 -29.78 23.99 -16.58
CA CYS A 603 -30.60 22.89 -16.06
C CYS A 603 -31.12 23.20 -14.66
N LEU A 604 -30.29 23.79 -13.79
CA LEU A 604 -30.70 24.19 -12.44
C LEU A 604 -31.80 25.25 -12.47
N VAL A 605 -31.69 26.26 -13.33
CA VAL A 605 -32.74 27.28 -13.54
C VAL A 605 -34.06 26.62 -13.96
N LYS A 606 -34.02 25.68 -14.91
CA LYS A 606 -35.22 24.96 -15.36
C LYS A 606 -35.86 24.14 -14.24
N LEU A 607 -35.06 23.44 -13.44
CA LEU A 607 -35.51 22.60 -12.34
C LEU A 607 -36.10 23.42 -11.19
N LEU A 608 -35.44 24.50 -10.77
CA LEU A 608 -35.95 25.41 -9.74
C LEU A 608 -37.24 26.12 -10.20
N GLY A 609 -37.33 26.54 -11.46
CA GLY A 609 -38.56 27.11 -12.00
C GLY A 609 -39.71 26.09 -12.09
N ARG A 610 -39.41 24.80 -12.24
CA ARG A 610 -40.41 23.73 -12.18
C ARG A 610 -40.87 23.47 -10.76
N LEU A 611 -39.94 23.43 -9.81
CA LEU A 611 -40.23 23.33 -8.37
C LEU A 611 -41.16 24.46 -7.93
N GLU A 612 -40.87 25.70 -8.32
CA GLU A 612 -41.71 26.86 -8.03
C GLU A 612 -43.14 26.71 -8.60
N LYS A 613 -43.27 26.17 -9.81
CA LYS A 613 -44.59 25.91 -10.43
C LYS A 613 -45.37 24.84 -9.69
N GLU A 614 -44.72 23.74 -9.29
CA GLU A 614 -45.37 22.65 -8.56
C GLU A 614 -45.82 23.08 -7.16
N LEU A 615 -45.02 23.93 -6.50
CA LEU A 615 -45.40 24.54 -5.22
C LEU A 615 -46.59 25.50 -5.33
N LYS A 616 -46.72 26.22 -6.46
CA LYS A 616 -47.87 27.10 -6.71
C LYS A 616 -49.14 26.34 -7.10
N SER A 617 -49.03 25.14 -7.66
CA SER A 617 -50.18 24.36 -8.14
C SER A 617 -50.80 23.44 -7.09
N ASN A 618 -50.07 23.10 -6.02
CA ASN A 618 -50.62 22.30 -4.92
C ASN A 618 -51.34 23.22 -3.93
N GLU A 619 -52.65 23.04 -3.76
CA GLU A 619 -53.48 23.79 -2.80
C GLU A 619 -53.22 23.39 -1.33
N GLU A 620 -52.62 22.22 -1.11
CA GLU A 620 -52.11 21.78 0.20
C GLU A 620 -50.65 22.23 0.36
N ASP A 621 -50.22 22.55 1.61
CA ASP A 621 -48.84 22.89 2.02
C ASP A 621 -47.84 21.74 1.69
N ALA A 622 -47.59 21.52 0.40
CA ALA A 622 -46.67 20.50 -0.06
C ALA A 622 -45.25 20.93 0.32
N SER A 623 -44.62 20.17 1.21
CA SER A 623 -43.23 20.39 1.61
C SER A 623 -42.33 20.50 0.38
N GLU A 624 -41.60 21.61 0.25
CA GLU A 624 -40.62 21.87 -0.82
C GLU A 624 -39.69 20.68 -1.09
N ARG A 625 -39.30 19.98 -0.02
CA ARG A 625 -38.47 18.77 -0.09
C ARG A 625 -39.15 17.62 -0.85
N LEU A 626 -40.45 17.40 -0.66
CA LEU A 626 -41.20 16.32 -1.33
C LEU A 626 -41.37 16.62 -2.82
N ALA A 627 -41.72 17.86 -3.16
CA ALA A 627 -41.85 18.29 -4.56
C ALA A 627 -40.51 18.14 -5.31
N ALA A 628 -39.41 18.63 -4.74
CA ALA A 628 -38.07 18.49 -5.33
C ALA A 628 -37.67 17.01 -5.51
N SER A 629 -38.02 16.16 -4.55
CA SER A 629 -37.74 14.72 -4.60
C SER A 629 -38.54 14.01 -5.69
N SER A 630 -39.82 14.39 -5.88
CA SER A 630 -40.66 13.90 -6.97
C SER A 630 -40.08 14.27 -8.34
N ILE A 631 -39.73 15.55 -8.54
CA ILE A 631 -39.09 16.04 -9.77
C ILE A 631 -37.80 15.26 -10.04
N HIS A 632 -36.93 15.13 -9.04
CA HIS A 632 -35.65 14.42 -9.18
C HIS A 632 -35.84 12.96 -9.59
N LYS A 633 -36.73 12.23 -8.93
CA LYS A 633 -36.98 10.81 -9.21
C LYS A 633 -37.58 10.59 -10.60
N HIS A 634 -38.67 11.29 -10.92
CA HIS A 634 -39.46 11.00 -12.10
C HIS A 634 -38.89 11.63 -13.37
N MET A 635 -38.31 12.84 -13.29
CA MET A 635 -37.81 13.55 -14.47
C MET A 635 -36.32 13.33 -14.75
N VAL A 636 -35.53 12.98 -13.73
CA VAL A 636 -34.06 12.94 -13.85
C VAL A 636 -33.54 11.52 -13.71
N LEU A 637 -33.71 10.88 -12.54
CA LEU A 637 -33.14 9.55 -12.29
C LEU A 637 -33.63 8.51 -13.30
N SER A 638 -34.95 8.44 -13.51
CA SER A 638 -35.57 7.45 -14.40
C SER A 638 -35.06 7.54 -15.84
N GLY A 639 -34.91 8.75 -16.37
CA GLY A 639 -34.40 9.01 -17.72
C GLY A 639 -32.90 8.76 -17.81
N PHE A 640 -32.13 9.33 -16.88
CA PHE A 640 -30.67 9.23 -16.87
C PHE A 640 -30.20 7.77 -16.77
N PHE A 641 -30.70 7.00 -15.80
CA PHE A 641 -30.26 5.61 -15.61
C PHE A 641 -30.76 4.67 -16.71
N ARG A 642 -31.91 4.97 -17.34
CA ARG A 642 -32.37 4.24 -18.53
C ARG A 642 -31.46 4.46 -19.75
N CYS A 643 -30.88 5.66 -19.87
CA CYS A 643 -29.95 5.99 -20.95
C CYS A 643 -28.52 5.49 -20.69
N VAL A 644 -28.02 5.60 -19.46
CA VAL A 644 -26.62 5.24 -19.13
C VAL A 644 -26.43 3.78 -18.74
N ASP A 645 -27.48 3.11 -18.25
CA ASP A 645 -27.47 1.69 -17.86
C ASP A 645 -28.77 0.96 -18.25
N PRO A 646 -29.05 0.84 -19.56
CA PRO A 646 -30.25 0.17 -20.05
C PRO A 646 -30.28 -1.31 -19.63
N PRO A 647 -31.47 -1.89 -19.41
CA PRO A 647 -31.62 -3.28 -18.96
C PRO A 647 -30.87 -4.30 -19.82
N ASP A 648 -30.86 -4.09 -21.14
CA ASP A 648 -30.20 -4.99 -22.10
C ASP A 648 -28.68 -5.07 -21.92
N TRP A 649 -28.05 -4.04 -21.34
CA TRP A 649 -26.60 -4.02 -21.08
C TRP A 649 -26.22 -4.71 -19.78
N ARG A 650 -27.21 -5.04 -18.93
CA ARG A 650 -26.93 -5.58 -17.59
C ARG A 650 -26.33 -6.98 -17.65
N GLY A 651 -26.74 -7.82 -18.62
CA GLY A 651 -26.09 -9.12 -18.95
C GLY A 651 -25.43 -9.83 -17.76
N SER A 652 -24.16 -10.21 -17.91
CA SER A 652 -23.31 -10.72 -16.82
C SER A 652 -22.57 -9.64 -16.02
N ALA A 653 -22.68 -8.36 -16.40
CA ALA A 653 -21.96 -7.24 -15.77
C ALA A 653 -22.73 -6.58 -14.60
N GLY A 654 -24.02 -6.88 -14.45
CA GLY A 654 -24.89 -6.33 -13.42
C GLY A 654 -25.27 -4.85 -13.66
N PRO A 655 -26.13 -4.27 -12.78
CA PRO A 655 -26.49 -2.85 -12.82
C PRO A 655 -25.30 -1.94 -12.47
N LEU A 656 -25.38 -0.66 -12.87
CA LEU A 656 -24.39 0.37 -12.56
C LEU A 656 -24.49 0.75 -11.08
N THR A 657 -23.61 0.20 -10.27
CA THR A 657 -23.62 0.40 -8.81
C THR A 657 -22.30 0.94 -8.31
N SER A 658 -22.36 1.58 -7.13
CA SER A 658 -21.20 1.93 -6.31
C SER A 658 -21.36 1.25 -4.96
N GLN A 659 -20.26 0.73 -4.41
CA GLN A 659 -20.22 0.22 -3.04
C GLN A 659 -19.90 1.30 -2.01
N SER A 660 -19.54 2.52 -2.44
CA SER A 660 -19.19 3.61 -1.52
C SER A 660 -20.11 4.82 -1.60
N ALA A 661 -20.67 5.13 -2.77
CA ALA A 661 -21.42 6.35 -3.05
C ALA A 661 -22.92 6.10 -3.27
N CYS A 662 -23.75 7.05 -2.84
CA CYS A 662 -25.17 7.05 -3.19
C CYS A 662 -25.35 7.70 -4.57
N PHE A 663 -25.48 6.89 -5.62
CA PHE A 663 -25.75 7.39 -6.99
C PHE A 663 -27.14 8.02 -7.18
N CYS A 664 -28.00 7.96 -6.18
CA CYS A 664 -29.27 8.69 -6.19
C CYS A 664 -29.05 10.19 -5.96
N CYS A 665 -28.36 10.61 -4.89
CA CYS A 665 -28.15 12.03 -4.61
C CYS A 665 -26.76 12.55 -4.98
N LEU A 666 -25.76 11.68 -5.14
CA LEU A 666 -24.33 12.01 -5.28
C LEU A 666 -23.70 12.78 -4.11
N LEU A 667 -24.46 13.18 -3.10
CA LEU A 667 -23.97 13.96 -1.96
C LEU A 667 -23.32 13.05 -0.90
N GLU A 668 -23.98 11.95 -0.57
CA GLU A 668 -23.69 11.13 0.60
C GLU A 668 -23.13 9.73 0.24
N ALA A 669 -22.51 9.09 1.22
CA ALA A 669 -22.09 7.69 1.12
C ALA A 669 -23.30 6.75 0.99
N GLY A 670 -23.18 5.70 0.17
CA GLY A 670 -24.20 4.67 0.04
C GLY A 670 -24.14 3.74 1.25
N GLN A 671 -25.18 3.73 2.10
CA GLN A 671 -25.20 3.01 3.38
C GLN A 671 -26.14 1.79 3.34
N TYR A 672 -27.28 1.92 2.69
CA TYR A 672 -28.35 0.92 2.68
C TYR A 672 -28.44 0.24 1.32
N PRO A 673 -28.00 -1.02 1.20
CA PRO A 673 -28.03 -1.73 -0.07
C PRO A 673 -29.39 -2.38 -0.32
N LEU A 674 -30.06 -1.98 -1.39
CA LEU A 674 -31.35 -2.50 -1.83
C LEU A 674 -31.23 -3.91 -2.43
N PRO A 675 -32.31 -4.71 -2.47
CA PRO A 675 -32.31 -6.06 -3.06
C PRO A 675 -31.86 -6.11 -4.54
N CYS A 676 -32.07 -5.01 -5.28
CA CYS A 676 -31.60 -4.84 -6.66
C CYS A 676 -30.10 -4.53 -6.80
N GLY A 677 -29.36 -4.41 -5.69
CA GLY A 677 -27.92 -4.11 -5.66
C GLY A 677 -27.54 -2.62 -5.60
N HIS A 678 -28.50 -1.69 -5.78
CA HIS A 678 -28.24 -0.25 -5.63
C HIS A 678 -28.11 0.16 -4.16
N LEU A 679 -27.21 1.10 -3.86
CA LEU A 679 -26.99 1.63 -2.51
C LEU A 679 -27.59 3.03 -2.36
N LEU A 680 -28.34 3.24 -1.27
CA LEU A 680 -28.90 4.54 -0.91
C LEU A 680 -28.29 5.06 0.39
N CYS A 681 -28.17 6.38 0.53
CA CYS A 681 -27.87 7.01 1.82
C CYS A 681 -29.13 7.06 2.70
N ALA A 682 -28.95 7.30 4.01
CA ALA A 682 -30.05 7.41 4.97
C ALA A 682 -31.13 8.39 4.51
N GLU A 683 -30.73 9.58 4.05
CA GLU A 683 -31.67 10.61 3.62
C GLU A 683 -32.42 10.27 2.32
N CYS A 684 -31.83 9.49 1.42
CA CYS A 684 -32.57 9.01 0.25
C CYS A 684 -33.58 7.92 0.63
N VAL A 685 -33.26 7.05 1.58
CA VAL A 685 -34.20 6.04 2.07
C VAL A 685 -35.41 6.71 2.72
N THR A 686 -35.19 7.67 3.63
CA THR A 686 -36.29 8.38 4.31
C THR A 686 -37.13 9.23 3.35
N THR A 687 -36.51 9.79 2.30
CA THR A 687 -37.20 10.65 1.33
C THR A 687 -38.06 9.87 0.34
N PHE A 688 -37.60 8.69 -0.11
CA PHE A 688 -38.29 7.90 -1.14
C PHE A 688 -39.08 6.70 -0.59
N GLY A 689 -38.85 6.34 0.68
CA GLY A 689 -39.57 5.29 1.37
C GLY A 689 -40.75 5.81 2.20
N GLN A 690 -41.55 4.89 2.69
CA GLN A 690 -42.66 5.17 3.60
C GLN A 690 -42.30 4.67 5.00
N LEU A 691 -42.20 5.59 5.96
CA LEU A 691 -41.96 5.24 7.36
C LEU A 691 -43.22 4.56 7.92
N ASP A 692 -43.04 3.39 8.53
CA ASP A 692 -44.09 2.74 9.31
C ASP A 692 -44.26 3.49 10.65
N SER A 693 -45.46 3.97 10.94
CA SER A 693 -45.75 4.72 12.18
C SER A 693 -45.54 3.91 13.46
N SER A 694 -45.44 2.59 13.37
CA SER A 694 -45.29 1.68 14.52
C SER A 694 -43.88 1.10 14.68
N SER A 695 -43.00 1.26 13.68
CA SER A 695 -41.67 0.67 13.68
C SER A 695 -40.65 1.62 13.06
N SER A 696 -39.38 1.55 13.49
CA SER A 696 -38.27 2.32 12.89
C SER A 696 -37.85 1.79 11.52
N THR A 697 -38.82 1.30 10.75
CA THR A 697 -38.68 0.63 9.47
C THR A 697 -39.26 1.49 8.37
N VAL A 698 -38.51 1.62 7.29
CA VAL A 698 -38.89 2.32 6.08
C VAL A 698 -39.16 1.31 4.98
N GLY A 699 -40.41 1.28 4.52
CA GLY A 699 -40.85 0.46 3.39
C GLY A 699 -40.54 1.15 2.06
N MET A 700 -39.67 0.55 1.26
CA MET A 700 -39.36 0.96 -0.11
C MET A 700 -40.24 0.19 -1.08
N LYS A 701 -41.12 0.88 -1.83
CA LYS A 701 -41.96 0.25 -2.86
C LYS A 701 -41.22 -0.08 -4.15
N GLU A 702 -40.17 0.70 -4.45
CA GLU A 702 -39.34 0.54 -5.63
C GLU A 702 -37.96 1.19 -5.42
N CYS A 703 -37.03 0.92 -6.34
CA CYS A 703 -35.73 1.58 -6.35
C CYS A 703 -35.84 2.96 -7.04
N PRO A 704 -35.38 4.08 -6.44
CA PRO A 704 -35.40 5.38 -7.12
C PRO A 704 -34.41 5.46 -8.30
N ILE A 705 -33.36 4.63 -8.31
CA ILE A 705 -32.35 4.60 -9.38
C ILE A 705 -32.82 3.70 -10.54
N GLY A 706 -33.28 2.49 -10.24
CA GLY A 706 -33.66 1.52 -11.25
C GLY A 706 -35.11 1.63 -11.73
N GLY A 707 -36.01 2.19 -10.91
CA GLY A 707 -37.45 2.25 -11.21
C GLY A 707 -38.01 0.91 -11.70
N ASP A 708 -38.80 0.96 -12.77
CA ASP A 708 -39.40 -0.20 -13.45
C ASP A 708 -38.38 -1.19 -14.02
N ALA A 709 -37.12 -0.79 -14.19
CA ALA A 709 -36.07 -1.69 -14.67
C ALA A 709 -35.55 -2.64 -13.57
N CYS A 710 -35.99 -2.49 -12.32
CA CYS A 710 -35.68 -3.46 -11.26
C CYS A 710 -36.67 -4.64 -11.31
N PRO A 711 -36.21 -5.88 -11.01
CA PRO A 711 -37.11 -7.03 -10.94
C PRO A 711 -38.23 -6.80 -9.90
N PRO A 712 -39.52 -7.06 -10.23
CA PRO A 712 -40.64 -6.82 -9.31
C PRO A 712 -40.52 -7.59 -7.99
N MET A 713 -39.91 -8.78 -8.01
CA MET A 713 -39.65 -9.62 -6.83
C MET A 713 -38.71 -8.99 -5.78
N CYS A 714 -38.01 -7.91 -6.13
CA CYS A 714 -37.11 -7.21 -5.21
C CYS A 714 -37.83 -6.30 -4.20
N PHE A 715 -39.13 -6.03 -4.38
CA PHE A 715 -39.89 -5.04 -3.61
C PHE A 715 -41.26 -5.57 -3.16
N PRO A 716 -41.83 -5.07 -2.04
CA PRO A 716 -41.32 -4.00 -1.19
C PRO A 716 -40.12 -4.43 -0.35
N ALA A 717 -39.13 -3.55 -0.22
CA ALA A 717 -37.97 -3.77 0.63
C ALA A 717 -38.14 -3.02 1.95
N GLN A 718 -37.96 -3.71 3.08
CA GLN A 718 -38.01 -3.10 4.41
C GLN A 718 -36.60 -2.75 4.87
N ILE A 719 -36.40 -1.50 5.28
CA ILE A 719 -35.09 -1.00 5.74
C ILE A 719 -35.26 -0.43 7.13
N ARG A 720 -34.55 -0.98 8.11
CA ARG A 720 -34.54 -0.44 9.47
C ARG A 720 -33.53 0.70 9.58
N ILE A 721 -33.97 1.83 10.12
CA ILE A 721 -33.12 3.00 10.38
C ILE A 721 -33.12 3.25 11.88
N LYS A 722 -31.95 3.53 12.45
CA LYS A 722 -31.87 3.89 13.87
C LYS A 722 -32.55 5.25 14.12
N PRO A 723 -33.50 5.35 15.07
CA PRO A 723 -34.10 6.63 15.47
C PRO A 723 -33.06 7.58 16.06
N ARG A 724 -33.12 8.87 15.71
CA ARG A 724 -32.14 9.90 16.13
C ARG A 724 -32.09 10.14 17.64
N SER A 725 -33.20 9.90 18.35
CA SER A 725 -33.32 10.06 19.80
C SER A 725 -32.91 8.82 20.58
N SER A 726 -32.71 7.67 19.91
CA SER A 726 -32.27 6.43 20.54
C SER A 726 -30.75 6.47 20.74
N GLY A 727 -30.30 6.25 21.98
CA GLY A 727 -28.86 6.20 22.27
C GLY A 727 -28.14 5.05 21.58
N VAL A 728 -26.80 5.08 21.57
CA VAL A 728 -25.99 4.08 20.87
C VAL A 728 -25.55 2.97 21.82
N ARG A 729 -25.78 1.72 21.44
CA ARG A 729 -25.38 0.53 22.22
C ARG A 729 -24.36 -0.27 21.42
N ILE A 730 -23.19 -0.50 22.03
CA ILE A 730 -22.01 -1.06 21.37
C ILE A 730 -21.53 -2.29 22.13
N MET A 731 -21.16 -3.32 21.38
CA MET A 731 -20.51 -4.51 21.92
C MET A 731 -19.13 -4.70 21.29
N THR A 732 -18.13 -5.01 22.11
CA THR A 732 -16.78 -5.36 21.65
C THR A 732 -16.36 -6.73 22.14
N LEU A 733 -15.75 -7.51 21.25
CA LEU A 733 -15.37 -8.89 21.47
C LEU A 733 -13.86 -9.05 21.20
N ASP A 734 -13.15 -9.59 22.19
CA ASP A 734 -11.70 -9.70 22.18
C ASP A 734 -11.22 -10.89 21.33
N GLY A 735 -9.95 -10.83 20.88
CA GLY A 735 -9.31 -12.01 20.30
C GLY A 735 -8.89 -13.04 21.36
N GLY A 736 -9.05 -14.33 21.04
CA GLY A 736 -8.67 -15.40 21.98
C GLY A 736 -8.71 -16.84 21.47
N GLY A 737 -8.75 -17.09 20.16
CA GLY A 737 -8.79 -18.46 19.61
C GLY A 737 -9.99 -19.26 20.12
N ILE A 738 -9.79 -20.51 20.55
CA ILE A 738 -10.86 -21.34 21.14
C ILE A 738 -11.53 -20.71 22.38
N ARG A 739 -10.88 -19.73 23.02
CA ARG A 739 -11.43 -19.04 24.20
C ARG A 739 -12.55 -18.05 23.84
N GLY A 740 -12.84 -17.81 22.56
CA GLY A 740 -14.07 -17.11 22.15
C GLY A 740 -15.35 -17.77 22.67
N ILE A 741 -15.28 -19.04 23.08
CA ILE A 741 -16.38 -19.71 23.79
C ILE A 741 -16.76 -19.02 25.12
N VAL A 742 -15.81 -18.34 25.77
CA VAL A 742 -16.06 -17.56 27.01
C VAL A 742 -17.06 -16.45 26.71
N GLU A 743 -16.88 -15.73 25.61
CA GLU A 743 -17.75 -14.63 25.20
C GLU A 743 -19.18 -15.12 24.96
N LEU A 744 -19.32 -16.25 24.28
CA LEU A 744 -20.63 -16.87 24.02
C LEU A 744 -21.34 -17.32 25.30
N GLU A 745 -20.62 -17.83 26.30
CA GLU A 745 -21.21 -18.17 27.60
C GLU A 745 -21.62 -16.92 28.40
N VAL A 746 -20.85 -15.83 28.32
CA VAL A 746 -21.25 -14.53 28.89
C VAL A 746 -22.55 -14.04 28.25
N LEU A 747 -22.60 -14.01 26.91
CA LEU A 747 -23.79 -13.58 26.17
C LEU A 747 -25.00 -14.44 26.49
N LYS A 748 -24.82 -15.76 26.60
CA LYS A 748 -25.89 -16.69 26.97
C LYS A 748 -26.43 -16.38 28.37
N CYS A 749 -25.56 -16.11 29.33
CA CYS A 749 -25.98 -15.76 30.68
C CYS A 749 -26.79 -14.44 30.70
N ILE A 750 -26.40 -13.46 29.88
CA ILE A 750 -27.19 -12.22 29.71
C ILE A 750 -28.56 -12.52 29.06
N GLU A 751 -28.62 -13.34 28.01
CA GLU A 751 -29.90 -13.77 27.39
C GLU A 751 -30.81 -14.50 28.38
N ASP A 752 -30.25 -15.39 29.21
CA ASP A 752 -30.99 -16.14 30.23
C ASP A 752 -31.61 -15.18 31.27
N VAL A 753 -30.88 -14.14 31.69
CA VAL A 753 -31.39 -13.09 32.60
C VAL A 753 -32.47 -12.23 31.93
N LEU A 754 -32.39 -12.03 30.61
CA LEU A 754 -33.43 -11.35 29.81
C LEU A 754 -34.67 -12.22 29.54
N GLY A 755 -34.71 -13.45 30.08
CA GLY A 755 -35.84 -14.38 29.96
C GLY A 755 -35.73 -15.36 28.80
N GLY A 756 -34.60 -15.43 28.11
CA GLY A 756 -34.28 -16.46 27.09
C GLY A 756 -35.09 -16.38 25.78
N GLN A 757 -36.01 -15.42 25.66
CA GLN A 757 -36.83 -15.20 24.47
C GLN A 757 -36.31 -14.06 23.58
N LEU A 758 -35.58 -13.11 24.19
CA LEU A 758 -35.02 -11.95 23.49
C LEU A 758 -33.59 -12.25 23.05
N ARG A 759 -33.35 -12.10 21.76
CA ARG A 759 -32.03 -12.28 21.15
C ARG A 759 -31.12 -11.11 21.49
N ILE A 760 -29.94 -11.38 22.04
CA ILE A 760 -28.99 -10.36 22.51
C ILE A 760 -28.58 -9.38 21.39
N GLN A 761 -28.47 -9.86 20.16
CA GLN A 761 -28.14 -9.03 19.00
C GLN A 761 -29.17 -7.93 18.70
N SER A 762 -30.40 -8.05 19.20
CA SER A 762 -31.45 -7.05 18.97
C SER A 762 -31.27 -5.76 19.79
N PHE A 763 -30.40 -5.80 20.80
CA PHE A 763 -30.13 -4.67 21.70
C PHE A 763 -28.96 -3.80 21.25
N PHE A 764 -28.12 -4.27 20.34
CA PHE A 764 -26.91 -3.56 19.92
C PHE A 764 -27.11 -2.89 18.57
N ASP A 765 -26.44 -1.75 18.37
CA ASP A 765 -26.39 -1.04 17.09
C ASP A 765 -25.06 -1.31 16.37
N LEU A 766 -23.98 -1.58 17.12
CA LEU A 766 -22.65 -1.89 16.60
C LEU A 766 -21.99 -3.05 17.39
N ILE A 767 -21.47 -4.04 16.67
CA ILE A 767 -20.59 -5.09 17.22
C ILE A 767 -19.23 -5.01 16.53
N VAL A 768 -18.15 -4.93 17.30
CA VAL A 768 -16.78 -4.96 16.77
C VAL A 768 -16.01 -6.13 17.39
N GLY A 769 -15.46 -7.01 16.56
CA GLY A 769 -14.73 -8.19 17.02
C GLY A 769 -13.34 -8.33 16.40
N THR A 770 -12.40 -8.85 17.18
CA THR A 770 -11.05 -9.23 16.69
C THR A 770 -10.88 -10.74 16.76
N SER A 771 -10.30 -11.37 15.74
CA SER A 771 -9.99 -12.81 15.73
C SER A 771 -11.22 -13.66 16.02
N ALA A 772 -11.18 -14.53 17.05
CA ALA A 772 -12.31 -15.34 17.49
C ALA A 772 -13.57 -14.50 17.81
N GLY A 773 -13.42 -13.33 18.47
CA GLY A 773 -14.52 -12.39 18.69
C GLY A 773 -15.09 -11.84 17.38
N GLY A 774 -14.28 -11.74 16.32
CA GLY A 774 -14.73 -11.44 14.97
C GLY A 774 -15.64 -12.52 14.37
N LEU A 775 -15.33 -13.81 14.61
CA LEU A 775 -16.21 -14.93 14.19
C LEU A 775 -17.55 -14.88 14.91
N VAL A 776 -17.54 -14.58 16.21
CA VAL A 776 -18.75 -14.42 17.02
C VAL A 776 -19.57 -13.23 16.52
N ALA A 777 -18.93 -12.09 16.25
CA ALA A 777 -19.58 -10.89 15.71
C ALA A 777 -20.26 -11.16 14.35
N LEU A 778 -19.57 -11.82 13.42
CA LEU A 778 -20.12 -12.21 12.12
C LEU A 778 -21.25 -13.24 12.27
N GLY A 779 -21.12 -14.21 13.17
CA GLY A 779 -22.14 -15.21 13.45
C GLY A 779 -23.44 -14.61 13.98
N LEU A 780 -23.35 -13.75 15.00
CA LEU A 780 -24.50 -13.10 15.62
C LEU A 780 -25.13 -12.05 14.70
N GLY A 781 -24.32 -11.15 14.16
CA GLY A 781 -24.83 -9.95 13.49
C GLY A 781 -25.07 -10.10 12.00
N GLN A 782 -24.23 -10.86 11.28
CA GLN A 782 -24.37 -11.05 9.83
C GLN A 782 -25.13 -12.33 9.48
N MET A 783 -24.82 -13.42 10.18
CA MET A 783 -25.50 -14.70 9.97
C MET A 783 -26.74 -14.89 10.86
N GLY A 784 -27.04 -13.94 11.75
CA GLY A 784 -28.27 -13.96 12.54
C GLY A 784 -28.44 -15.16 13.48
N TRP A 785 -27.36 -15.88 13.80
CA TRP A 785 -27.40 -17.04 14.68
C TRP A 785 -27.83 -16.64 16.09
N SER A 786 -28.64 -17.47 16.74
CA SER A 786 -28.84 -17.35 18.20
C SER A 786 -27.53 -17.66 18.93
N VAL A 787 -27.38 -17.20 20.18
CA VAL A 787 -26.16 -17.50 20.96
C VAL A 787 -25.97 -19.01 21.12
N ALA A 788 -27.05 -19.78 21.30
CA ALA A 788 -26.99 -21.23 21.36
C ALA A 788 -26.47 -21.88 20.06
N GLU A 789 -26.94 -21.41 18.89
CA GLU A 789 -26.42 -21.86 17.60
C GLU A 789 -24.97 -21.44 17.38
N CYS A 790 -24.60 -20.22 17.78
CA CYS A 790 -23.22 -19.75 17.76
C CYS A 790 -22.31 -20.67 18.56
N ILE A 791 -22.70 -21.09 19.78
CA ILE A 791 -21.93 -22.04 20.60
C ILE A 791 -21.68 -23.34 19.82
N GLY A 792 -22.74 -23.97 19.30
CA GLY A 792 -22.60 -25.24 18.57
C GLY A 792 -21.76 -25.11 17.31
N ARG A 793 -22.01 -24.08 16.50
CA ARG A 793 -21.26 -23.83 15.26
C ARG A 793 -19.80 -23.45 15.53
N PHE A 794 -19.53 -22.65 16.54
CA PHE A 794 -18.18 -22.26 16.93
C PHE A 794 -17.36 -23.47 17.38
N GLN A 795 -17.96 -24.39 18.15
CA GLN A 795 -17.30 -25.63 18.57
C GLN A 795 -16.89 -26.50 17.36
N VAL A 796 -17.81 -26.70 16.41
CA VAL A 796 -17.52 -27.45 15.16
C VAL A 796 -16.46 -26.73 14.34
N LEU A 797 -16.57 -25.41 14.20
CA LEU A 797 -15.64 -24.59 13.45
C LEU A 797 -14.21 -24.68 14.03
N CYS A 798 -14.05 -24.60 15.35
CA CYS A 798 -12.75 -24.77 16.01
C CYS A 798 -12.17 -26.17 15.80
N GLN A 799 -12.99 -27.22 15.83
CA GLN A 799 -12.53 -28.60 15.55
C GLN A 799 -11.96 -28.72 14.13
N ASP A 800 -12.63 -28.14 13.14
CA ASP A 800 -12.22 -28.23 11.74
C ASP A 800 -11.03 -27.30 11.42
N ILE A 801 -11.01 -26.08 11.96
CA ILE A 801 -9.95 -25.09 11.71
C ILE A 801 -8.60 -25.57 12.27
N PHE A 802 -8.58 -26.14 13.48
CA PHE A 802 -7.35 -26.59 14.13
C PHE A 802 -6.94 -28.01 13.69
N THR A 803 -7.13 -28.35 12.41
CA THR A 803 -6.67 -29.62 11.81
C THR A 803 -5.14 -29.57 11.59
N PRO A 804 -4.35 -30.41 12.30
CA PRO A 804 -2.89 -30.43 12.17
C PRO A 804 -2.45 -30.90 10.77
N ARG A 805 -1.32 -30.38 10.27
CA ARG A 805 -0.78 -30.79 8.96
C ARG A 805 -0.44 -32.28 8.90
N VAL A 806 -0.67 -32.93 7.75
CA VAL A 806 -0.28 -34.34 7.53
C VAL A 806 1.24 -34.51 7.80
N GLY A 807 1.60 -35.44 8.70
CA GLY A 807 2.99 -35.69 9.13
C GLY A 807 3.41 -35.05 10.45
N SER A 808 2.59 -34.16 11.04
CA SER A 808 2.88 -33.45 12.31
C SER A 808 2.78 -34.32 13.60
N LYS A 809 2.37 -35.60 13.48
CA LYS A 809 2.26 -36.54 14.62
C LYS A 809 3.62 -37.09 15.09
N LEU A 810 4.67 -37.02 14.26
CA LEU A 810 6.04 -37.41 14.62
C LEU A 810 6.85 -36.16 15.02
N HIS A 811 7.46 -36.15 16.21
CA HIS A 811 8.07 -34.95 16.81
C HIS A 811 9.20 -34.34 15.96
N ILE A 812 9.97 -35.18 15.26
CA ILE A 812 11.07 -34.78 14.37
C ILE A 812 10.53 -34.19 13.06
N VAL A 813 9.49 -34.79 12.49
CA VAL A 813 8.85 -34.35 11.23
C VAL A 813 8.03 -33.06 11.44
N LYS A 814 7.42 -32.89 12.61
CA LYS A 814 6.67 -31.68 13.00
C LYS A 814 7.51 -30.40 12.89
N THR A 815 8.73 -30.42 13.42
CA THR A 815 9.64 -29.26 13.40
C THR A 815 10.09 -28.91 11.97
N LEU A 816 10.29 -29.92 11.12
CA LEU A 816 10.63 -29.74 9.70
C LEU A 816 9.44 -29.20 8.89
N VAL A 817 8.25 -29.78 9.06
CA VAL A 817 7.02 -29.41 8.33
C VAL A 817 6.52 -28.02 8.75
N GLU A 818 6.57 -27.68 10.04
CA GLU A 818 6.25 -26.34 10.56
C GLU A 818 7.29 -25.30 10.11
N GLY A 819 8.57 -25.69 10.01
CA GLY A 819 9.62 -24.85 9.43
C GLY A 819 9.50 -24.64 7.91
N PHE A 820 9.01 -25.63 7.17
CA PHE A 820 8.85 -25.56 5.71
C PHE A 820 7.60 -24.77 5.28
N HIS A 821 6.50 -24.93 6.02
CA HIS A 821 5.22 -24.31 5.68
C HIS A 821 4.88 -23.05 6.48
N HIS A 822 5.66 -22.76 7.53
CA HIS A 822 5.62 -21.54 8.33
C HIS A 822 4.27 -21.21 9.02
N SER A 823 3.43 -22.23 9.21
CA SER A 823 2.15 -22.15 9.95
C SER A 823 1.81 -23.53 10.51
N ARG A 824 1.31 -23.60 11.75
CA ARG A 824 1.00 -24.86 12.44
C ARG A 824 -0.16 -25.64 11.82
N TYR A 825 -1.12 -24.95 11.21
CA TYR A 825 -2.34 -25.54 10.67
C TYR A 825 -2.41 -25.46 9.13
N GLU A 826 -3.24 -26.30 8.51
CA GLU A 826 -3.48 -26.27 7.07
C GLU A 826 -4.45 -25.15 6.67
N THR A 827 -4.20 -24.51 5.52
CA THR A 827 -5.05 -23.42 5.02
C THR A 827 -6.36 -23.92 4.43
N ARG A 828 -6.33 -25.07 3.72
CA ARG A 828 -7.52 -25.59 3.00
C ARG A 828 -8.66 -26.02 3.94
N PRO A 829 -8.41 -26.74 5.06
CA PRO A 829 -9.48 -27.08 6.00
C PRO A 829 -10.13 -25.85 6.63
N MET A 830 -9.33 -24.86 7.02
CA MET A 830 -9.84 -23.59 7.56
C MET A 830 -10.76 -22.88 6.56
N GLU A 831 -10.32 -22.72 5.30
CA GLU A 831 -11.14 -22.07 4.27
C GLU A 831 -12.41 -22.87 3.96
N LYS A 832 -12.33 -24.20 3.93
CA LYS A 832 -13.50 -25.07 3.75
C LYS A 832 -14.50 -24.91 4.90
N ALA A 833 -14.02 -24.90 6.14
CA ALA A 833 -14.85 -24.75 7.33
C ALA A 833 -15.52 -23.37 7.37
N LEU A 834 -14.77 -22.30 7.07
CA LEU A 834 -15.30 -20.94 7.00
C LEU A 834 -16.31 -20.76 5.87
N LYS A 835 -16.06 -21.32 4.69
CA LYS A 835 -17.02 -21.32 3.57
C LYS A 835 -18.31 -22.07 3.91
N ALA A 836 -18.20 -23.20 4.62
CA ALA A 836 -19.37 -23.95 5.08
C ALA A 836 -20.17 -23.20 6.15
N ALA A 837 -19.49 -22.50 7.06
CA ALA A 837 -20.13 -21.73 8.12
C ALA A 837 -20.79 -20.44 7.61
N PHE A 838 -20.07 -19.65 6.80
CA PHE A 838 -20.45 -18.28 6.42
C PHE A 838 -20.91 -18.12 4.95
N SER A 839 -21.11 -19.22 4.23
CA SER A 839 -21.47 -19.28 2.80
C SER A 839 -20.38 -18.76 1.85
N GLU A 840 -20.22 -19.41 0.70
CA GLU A 840 -19.09 -19.14 -0.21
C GLU A 840 -19.24 -17.88 -1.07
N ASN A 841 -20.46 -17.38 -1.28
CA ASN A 841 -20.75 -16.30 -2.22
C ASN A 841 -21.39 -15.05 -1.60
N CYS A 842 -21.65 -15.06 -0.29
CA CYS A 842 -22.26 -13.91 0.38
C CYS A 842 -21.22 -12.80 0.59
N LEU A 843 -21.46 -11.64 0.00
CA LEU A 843 -20.66 -10.43 0.24
C LEU A 843 -20.83 -9.95 1.68
N LEU A 844 -19.77 -9.37 2.25
CA LEU A 844 -19.78 -8.76 3.58
C LEU A 844 -20.70 -7.53 3.60
N PHE A 845 -20.63 -6.71 2.54
CA PHE A 845 -21.48 -5.55 2.33
C PHE A 845 -22.04 -5.55 0.91
N GLY A 846 -23.21 -4.95 0.72
CA GLY A 846 -23.82 -4.86 -0.61
C GLY A 846 -24.43 -6.18 -1.11
N GLY A 847 -24.31 -6.43 -2.41
CA GLY A 847 -24.85 -7.62 -3.09
C GLY A 847 -26.35 -7.61 -3.36
N THR A 848 -26.77 -8.55 -4.21
CA THR A 848 -28.18 -8.77 -4.58
C THR A 848 -28.90 -9.67 -3.57
N GLN A 849 -30.23 -9.75 -3.65
CA GLN A 849 -31.03 -10.54 -2.72
C GLN A 849 -30.72 -12.05 -2.74
N GLU A 850 -30.27 -12.60 -3.88
CA GLU A 850 -29.88 -14.01 -4.02
C GLU A 850 -28.62 -14.35 -3.21
N GLU A 851 -27.77 -13.35 -2.98
CA GLU A 851 -26.49 -13.48 -2.28
C GLU A 851 -26.63 -13.24 -0.77
N ARG A 852 -27.85 -13.00 -0.25
CA ARG A 852 -28.07 -12.70 1.18
C ARG A 852 -28.73 -13.85 1.92
N PRO A 853 -28.27 -14.17 3.15
CA PRO A 853 -29.00 -15.07 4.04
C PRO A 853 -30.41 -14.51 4.30
N ARG A 854 -31.45 -15.29 3.99
CA ARG A 854 -32.84 -14.92 4.28
C ARG A 854 -33.09 -15.08 5.78
N PHE A 855 -32.93 -14.01 6.55
CA PHE A 855 -33.42 -13.97 7.94
C PHE A 855 -34.65 -13.09 8.03
N GLY A 856 -35.67 -13.61 8.73
CA GLY A 856 -36.96 -12.93 8.93
C GLY A 856 -36.80 -11.54 9.57
N ASP A 857 -37.64 -10.61 9.12
CA ASP A 857 -37.95 -9.23 9.57
C ASP A 857 -36.83 -8.28 10.06
N CYS A 858 -35.57 -8.72 10.17
CA CYS A 858 -34.47 -7.96 10.79
C CYS A 858 -33.30 -7.70 9.82
N SER A 859 -33.60 -7.47 8.54
CA SER A 859 -32.59 -7.03 7.59
C SER A 859 -32.28 -5.54 7.82
N HIS A 860 -31.04 -5.22 8.23
CA HIS A 860 -30.38 -3.90 8.26
C HIS A 860 -30.25 -3.10 9.58
N SER A 861 -30.50 -3.64 10.77
CA SER A 861 -30.27 -2.82 11.99
C SER A 861 -28.87 -2.93 12.62
N LEU A 862 -28.16 -4.04 12.43
CA LEU A 862 -26.94 -4.32 13.19
C LEU A 862 -25.67 -4.09 12.38
N SER A 863 -24.92 -3.07 12.76
CA SER A 863 -23.60 -2.80 12.20
C SER A 863 -22.58 -3.77 12.81
N VAL A 864 -21.83 -4.47 11.97
CA VAL A 864 -20.79 -5.43 12.36
C VAL A 864 -19.49 -5.01 11.71
N ALA A 865 -18.43 -4.97 12.51
CA ALA A 865 -17.07 -4.75 12.04
C ALA A 865 -16.12 -5.82 12.61
N VAL A 866 -15.18 -6.28 11.81
CA VAL A 866 -14.08 -7.14 12.24
C VAL A 866 -12.74 -6.49 11.97
N VAL A 867 -11.80 -6.70 12.88
CA VAL A 867 -10.46 -6.11 12.79
C VAL A 867 -9.49 -7.11 12.18
N ALA A 868 -8.88 -6.71 11.07
CA ALA A 868 -7.71 -7.38 10.50
C ALA A 868 -6.52 -6.43 10.56
N ALA A 869 -5.36 -6.88 10.13
CA ALA A 869 -4.17 -6.05 9.99
C ALA A 869 -3.46 -6.35 8.68
N SER A 870 -2.69 -5.40 8.16
CA SER A 870 -1.74 -5.69 7.10
C SER A 870 -0.33 -5.39 7.56
N ILE A 871 0.54 -6.38 7.42
CA ILE A 871 1.98 -6.24 7.69
C ILE A 871 2.61 -5.30 6.68
N ALA A 872 2.14 -5.40 5.43
CA ALA A 872 2.60 -4.59 4.31
C ALA A 872 2.46 -3.09 4.60
N ASP A 873 1.33 -2.71 5.20
CA ASP A 873 0.94 -1.32 5.44
C ASP A 873 1.15 -0.87 6.88
N ASN A 874 1.66 -1.75 7.75
CA ASN A 874 1.84 -1.53 9.19
C ASN A 874 0.62 -0.88 9.89
N ARG A 875 -0.60 -1.29 9.51
CA ARG A 875 -1.85 -0.70 10.01
C ARG A 875 -2.94 -1.75 10.20
N ALA A 876 -3.86 -1.46 11.12
CA ALA A 876 -5.10 -2.23 11.27
C ALA A 876 -6.11 -1.87 10.17
N PHE A 877 -7.01 -2.81 9.89
CA PHE A 877 -8.06 -2.72 8.90
C PHE A 877 -9.40 -3.03 9.56
N VAL A 878 -10.39 -2.17 9.33
CA VAL A 878 -11.77 -2.45 9.70
C VAL A 878 -12.50 -2.96 8.47
N LEU A 879 -12.99 -4.19 8.55
CA LEU A 879 -13.80 -4.87 7.54
C LEU A 879 -15.23 -4.93 8.08
N SER A 880 -16.20 -4.30 7.43
CA SER A 880 -17.55 -4.16 8.00
C SER A 880 -18.68 -4.50 7.02
N ASN A 881 -19.87 -4.76 7.58
CA ASN A 881 -21.12 -4.92 6.83
C ASN A 881 -21.90 -3.60 6.65
N TYR A 882 -21.28 -2.48 6.98
CA TYR A 882 -21.84 -1.14 6.83
C TYR A 882 -20.86 -0.25 6.10
N ASN A 883 -21.37 0.85 5.55
CA ASN A 883 -20.54 1.90 5.01
C ASN A 883 -20.72 3.16 5.83
N ARG A 884 -19.75 4.07 5.77
CA ARG A 884 -19.72 5.29 6.59
C ARG A 884 -19.31 6.50 5.76
N PRO A 885 -19.72 7.72 6.15
CA PRO A 885 -19.19 8.95 5.57
C PRO A 885 -17.66 9.03 5.78
N ALA A 886 -16.95 9.70 4.88
CA ALA A 886 -15.56 10.06 5.16
C ALA A 886 -15.53 11.20 6.17
N ASP A 887 -14.84 11.03 7.30
CA ASP A 887 -14.63 12.10 8.26
C ASP A 887 -13.31 12.82 7.95
N PRO A 888 -13.33 14.10 7.51
CA PRO A 888 -12.14 14.88 7.21
C PRO A 888 -11.34 15.28 8.46
N ASN A 889 -11.92 15.18 9.66
CA ASN A 889 -11.26 15.53 10.92
C ASN A 889 -10.46 14.39 11.53
N ILE A 890 -10.46 13.22 10.88
CA ILE A 890 -9.62 12.10 11.26
C ILE A 890 -8.23 12.34 10.67
N PRO A 891 -7.19 12.58 11.49
CA PRO A 891 -5.86 12.89 10.99
C PRO A 891 -5.31 11.77 10.10
N ILE A 892 -4.57 12.16 9.07
CA ILE A 892 -3.68 11.27 8.31
C ILE A 892 -2.72 10.64 9.34
N GLY A 893 -2.91 9.34 9.64
CA GLY A 893 -2.20 8.65 10.72
C GLY A 893 -3.09 7.97 11.78
N THR A 894 -4.39 7.76 11.54
CA THR A 894 -5.23 6.95 12.43
C THR A 894 -4.70 5.54 12.63
N SER A 895 -5.03 4.97 13.79
CA SER A 895 -4.67 3.61 14.19
C SER A 895 -5.19 2.50 13.25
N TYR A 896 -6.12 2.81 12.33
CA TYR A 896 -6.63 1.86 11.35
C TYR A 896 -7.10 2.51 10.03
N HIS A 897 -7.24 1.68 8.99
CA HIS A 897 -7.84 1.99 7.69
C HIS A 897 -9.21 1.30 7.54
N PHE A 898 -10.21 2.04 7.09
CA PHE A 898 -11.53 1.48 6.79
C PHE A 898 -11.57 0.94 5.36
N GLN A 899 -11.77 -0.38 5.23
CA GLN A 899 -11.76 -1.04 3.94
C GLN A 899 -13.14 -0.99 3.28
N ARG A 900 -13.31 -0.13 2.28
CA ARG A 900 -14.47 -0.17 1.37
C ARG A 900 -14.04 -0.04 -0.09
N PRO A 901 -13.96 -1.17 -0.82
CA PRO A 901 -13.72 -1.16 -2.26
C PRO A 901 -14.86 -0.47 -3.01
N GLU A 902 -14.57 0.18 -4.14
CA GLU A 902 -15.60 0.83 -4.96
C GLU A 902 -16.44 -0.17 -5.76
N ARG A 903 -15.81 -1.26 -6.21
CA ARG A 903 -16.43 -2.29 -7.05
C ARG A 903 -16.85 -3.49 -6.22
N ALA A 904 -18.06 -4.01 -6.48
CA ALA A 904 -18.56 -5.22 -5.86
C ALA A 904 -17.63 -6.44 -6.05
N SER A 905 -16.96 -6.55 -7.21
CA SER A 905 -16.02 -7.63 -7.48
C SER A 905 -14.78 -7.64 -6.57
N GLN A 906 -14.52 -6.53 -5.88
CA GLN A 906 -13.40 -6.37 -4.94
C GLN A 906 -13.86 -6.39 -3.48
N GLU A 907 -15.17 -6.43 -3.24
CA GLU A 907 -15.76 -6.52 -1.90
C GLU A 907 -15.46 -7.88 -1.29
N LEU A 908 -15.15 -7.87 0.00
CA LEU A 908 -14.86 -9.10 0.73
C LEU A 908 -16.14 -9.88 0.94
N LYS A 909 -16.03 -11.20 0.88
CA LYS A 909 -17.09 -12.10 1.33
C LYS A 909 -17.04 -12.29 2.84
N ILE A 910 -18.14 -12.74 3.44
CA ILE A 910 -18.22 -12.94 4.90
C ILE A 910 -17.13 -13.91 5.38
N TRP A 911 -16.97 -15.05 4.69
CA TRP A 911 -15.93 -16.04 5.03
C TRP A 911 -14.51 -15.51 4.81
N GLU A 912 -14.30 -14.58 3.87
CA GLU A 912 -13.01 -13.95 3.60
C GLU A 912 -12.64 -12.96 4.71
N ALA A 913 -13.61 -12.18 5.19
CA ALA A 913 -13.44 -11.31 6.35
C ALA A 913 -13.13 -12.12 7.62
N ALA A 914 -13.84 -13.25 7.83
CA ALA A 914 -13.55 -14.21 8.88
C ALA A 914 -12.13 -14.80 8.76
N ARG A 915 -11.71 -15.16 7.54
CA ARG A 915 -10.39 -15.70 7.25
C ARG A 915 -9.27 -14.69 7.49
N ALA A 916 -9.52 -13.41 7.18
CA ALA A 916 -8.60 -12.29 7.38
C ALA A 916 -8.36 -12.01 8.87
N THR A 917 -9.44 -11.85 9.65
CA THR A 917 -9.35 -11.54 11.09
C THR A 917 -8.76 -12.68 11.92
N CYS A 918 -8.90 -13.95 11.48
CA CYS A 918 -8.35 -15.12 12.18
C CYS A 918 -6.97 -15.59 11.66
N ALA A 919 -6.31 -14.82 10.80
CA ALA A 919 -5.00 -15.19 10.23
C ALA A 919 -3.85 -14.98 11.24
N ALA A 920 -3.94 -15.63 12.41
CA ALA A 920 -3.03 -15.42 13.54
C ALA A 920 -1.60 -15.90 13.20
N PRO A 921 -0.58 -15.05 13.39
CA PRO A 921 0.82 -15.45 13.23
C PRO A 921 1.14 -16.72 14.04
N GLN A 922 1.96 -17.63 13.50
CA GLN A 922 2.34 -18.97 14.00
C GLN A 922 1.27 -20.04 13.80
N TYR A 923 0.00 -19.66 13.90
CA TYR A 923 -1.12 -20.58 13.74
C TYR A 923 -1.46 -20.80 12.27
N PHE A 924 -1.70 -19.71 11.52
CA PHE A 924 -2.20 -19.74 10.15
C PHE A 924 -1.32 -18.93 9.20
N LYS A 925 -1.42 -19.24 7.90
CA LYS A 925 -0.86 -18.39 6.85
C LYS A 925 -1.64 -17.08 6.75
N GLN A 926 -0.97 -16.02 6.30
CA GLN A 926 -1.61 -14.76 5.93
C GLN A 926 -2.68 -15.01 4.85
N PHE A 927 -3.74 -14.20 4.84
CA PHE A 927 -4.80 -14.30 3.86
C PHE A 927 -4.58 -13.32 2.71
N HIS A 928 -4.45 -13.84 1.49
CA HIS A 928 -4.35 -13.02 0.28
C HIS A 928 -5.71 -12.91 -0.39
N HIS A 929 -6.27 -11.70 -0.41
CA HIS A 929 -7.49 -11.41 -1.14
C HIS A 929 -7.15 -10.93 -2.55
N CYS A 930 -7.11 -11.87 -3.51
CA CYS A 930 -6.71 -11.59 -4.89
C CYS A 930 -7.50 -10.44 -5.56
N PRO A 931 -8.83 -10.30 -5.41
CA PRO A 931 -9.56 -9.21 -6.07
C PRO A 931 -9.13 -7.81 -5.64
N SER A 932 -8.80 -7.63 -4.35
CA SER A 932 -8.27 -6.36 -3.84
C SER A 932 -6.74 -6.31 -3.84
N GLN A 933 -6.05 -7.42 -4.11
CA GLN A 933 -4.59 -7.57 -4.05
C GLN A 933 -4.00 -7.18 -2.68
N ARG A 934 -4.72 -7.52 -1.59
CA ARG A 934 -4.30 -7.18 -0.23
C ARG A 934 -3.99 -8.43 0.58
N LEU A 935 -3.00 -8.31 1.45
CA LEU A 935 -2.62 -9.33 2.43
C LEU A 935 -3.09 -8.94 3.82
N TYR A 936 -3.80 -9.85 4.47
CA TYR A 936 -4.34 -9.68 5.80
C TYR A 936 -3.73 -10.69 6.78
N VAL A 937 -3.48 -10.21 8.00
CA VAL A 937 -3.18 -10.99 9.20
C VAL A 937 -4.19 -10.66 10.30
N ASP A 938 -4.15 -11.44 11.37
CA ASP A 938 -5.03 -11.24 12.53
C ASP A 938 -4.89 -9.83 13.12
N GLY A 939 -6.04 -9.20 13.41
CA GLY A 939 -6.12 -7.87 14.01
C GLY A 939 -5.52 -7.79 15.42
N ALA A 940 -5.37 -8.92 16.11
CA ALA A 940 -4.74 -9.02 17.43
C ALA A 940 -3.30 -8.51 17.47
N VAL A 941 -2.64 -8.38 16.30
CA VAL A 941 -1.32 -7.77 16.15
C VAL A 941 -1.31 -6.30 16.62
N PHE A 942 -2.41 -5.56 16.42
CA PHE A 942 -2.51 -4.15 16.81
C PHE A 942 -3.61 -3.89 17.84
N HIS A 943 -4.76 -4.54 17.69
CA HIS A 943 -5.97 -4.26 18.47
C HIS A 943 -6.69 -5.55 18.86
N ASN A 944 -6.13 -6.28 19.84
CA ASN A 944 -6.79 -7.50 20.35
C ASN A 944 -8.10 -7.18 21.07
N ASN A 945 -8.16 -6.08 21.84
CA ASN A 945 -9.40 -5.45 22.30
C ASN A 945 -9.77 -4.29 21.36
N PRO A 946 -10.88 -4.38 20.61
CA PRO A 946 -11.23 -3.38 19.61
C PRO A 946 -12.00 -2.17 20.16
N VAL A 947 -12.06 -1.95 21.49
CA VAL A 947 -12.83 -0.85 22.12
C VAL A 947 -12.53 0.54 21.55
N ARG A 948 -11.26 0.85 21.28
CA ARG A 948 -10.87 2.14 20.68
C ARG A 948 -11.40 2.30 19.26
N ILE A 949 -11.37 1.23 18.47
CA ILE A 949 -11.92 1.23 17.11
C ILE A 949 -13.43 1.41 17.17
N ALA A 950 -14.11 0.72 18.09
CA ALA A 950 -15.55 0.81 18.24
C ALA A 950 -16.03 2.22 18.62
N GLU A 951 -15.32 2.90 19.54
CA GLU A 951 -15.65 4.30 19.88
C GLU A 951 -15.38 5.26 18.71
N LEU A 952 -14.31 5.04 17.94
CA LEU A 952 -14.03 5.85 16.74
C LEU A 952 -15.12 5.65 15.68
N GLU A 953 -15.52 4.41 15.38
CA GLU A 953 -16.63 4.12 14.46
C GLU A 953 -17.94 4.74 14.94
N ARG A 954 -18.22 4.68 16.24
CA ARG A 954 -19.42 5.33 16.82
C ARG A 954 -19.44 6.82 16.55
N ARG A 955 -18.32 7.53 16.77
CA ARG A 955 -18.22 8.98 16.53
C ARG A 955 -18.49 9.35 15.08
N ILE A 956 -18.19 8.46 14.15
CA ILE A 956 -18.32 8.68 12.71
C ILE A 956 -19.72 8.33 12.21
N LEU A 957 -20.27 7.21 12.68
CA LEU A 957 -21.61 6.76 12.32
C LEU A 957 -22.70 7.61 12.98
N TRP A 958 -22.45 8.07 14.21
CA TRP A 958 -23.41 8.76 15.07
C TRP A 958 -22.77 9.96 15.80
N PRO A 959 -22.34 10.99 15.06
CA PRO A 959 -21.67 12.17 15.62
C PRO A 959 -22.55 12.98 16.58
N GLU A 960 -23.87 12.92 16.44
CA GLU A 960 -24.85 13.57 17.31
C GLU A 960 -24.86 13.01 18.74
N HIS A 961 -24.39 11.78 18.92
CA HIS A 961 -24.24 11.17 20.23
C HIS A 961 -22.83 11.45 20.76
N GLN A 962 -22.71 12.08 21.93
CA GLN A 962 -21.38 12.34 22.52
C GLN A 962 -20.77 11.09 23.17
N GLN A 963 -21.61 10.20 23.70
CA GLN A 963 -21.22 8.95 24.36
C GLN A 963 -22.23 7.85 24.03
N PRO A 964 -21.82 6.56 24.08
CA PRO A 964 -22.76 5.45 24.02
C PRO A 964 -23.62 5.37 25.30
N ASP A 965 -24.82 4.81 25.18
CA ASP A 965 -25.66 4.47 26.33
C ASP A 965 -25.22 3.14 26.97
N VAL A 966 -24.66 2.25 26.16
CA VAL A 966 -24.01 1.02 26.62
C VAL A 966 -22.76 0.77 25.78
N MET A 967 -21.63 0.58 26.44
CA MET A 967 -20.41 -0.01 25.86
C MET A 967 -20.11 -1.30 26.62
N LEU A 968 -20.38 -2.45 26.01
CA LEU A 968 -20.11 -3.77 26.59
C LEU A 968 -18.88 -4.39 25.93
N SER A 969 -17.78 -4.50 26.66
CA SER A 969 -16.58 -5.22 26.23
C SER A 969 -16.48 -6.57 26.94
N ILE A 970 -16.35 -7.64 26.15
CA ILE A 970 -16.29 -9.01 26.66
C ILE A 970 -14.91 -9.60 26.34
N GLY A 971 -14.24 -10.11 27.39
CA GLY A 971 -12.93 -10.73 27.28
C GLY A 971 -12.98 -12.24 27.12
N THR A 972 -11.83 -12.84 26.79
CA THR A 972 -11.68 -14.29 26.58
C THR A 972 -11.14 -15.05 27.80
N GLY A 973 -11.34 -14.49 29.00
CA GLY A 973 -10.97 -15.04 30.31
C GLY A 973 -9.64 -14.50 30.84
N SER A 974 -9.56 -14.30 32.15
CA SER A 974 -8.36 -13.88 32.90
C SER A 974 -8.01 -14.90 34.00
N VAL A 975 -6.82 -14.76 34.61
CA VAL A 975 -6.37 -15.59 35.74
C VAL A 975 -6.21 -14.70 36.97
N ASP A 976 -6.63 -15.19 38.14
CA ASP A 976 -6.53 -14.46 39.41
C ASP A 976 -5.05 -14.23 39.82
N PRO A 977 -4.63 -13.00 40.14
CA PRO A 977 -3.29 -12.72 40.66
C PRO A 977 -2.92 -13.53 41.90
N SER A 978 -3.86 -13.93 42.77
CA SER A 978 -3.53 -14.67 44.00
C SER A 978 -3.14 -16.13 43.76
N ASP A 979 -3.60 -16.73 42.66
CA ASP A 979 -3.22 -18.07 42.20
C ASP A 979 -1.95 -18.05 41.34
N SER A 980 -1.34 -16.87 41.17
CA SER A 980 -0.08 -16.73 40.45
C SER A 980 1.10 -17.23 41.30
N VAL A 981 1.28 -18.55 41.35
CA VAL A 981 2.62 -19.13 41.58
C VAL A 981 3.49 -18.64 40.43
N THR A 982 4.11 -17.47 40.62
CA THR A 982 5.01 -16.79 39.68
C THR A 982 4.73 -17.23 38.24
N VAL A 983 3.59 -16.83 37.67
CA VAL A 983 3.43 -16.94 36.23
C VAL A 983 4.46 -15.98 35.66
N LYS A 984 5.68 -16.49 35.43
CA LYS A 984 6.62 -15.86 34.51
C LYS A 984 5.78 -15.54 33.28
N CYS A 985 5.59 -14.26 33.01
CA CYS A 985 5.17 -13.72 31.72
C CYS A 985 5.61 -14.71 30.64
N PHE A 986 4.63 -15.31 29.95
CA PHE A 986 4.79 -16.23 28.82
C PHE A 986 6.25 -16.45 28.38
N ARG A 987 6.97 -17.40 29.01
CA ARG A 987 8.03 -18.10 28.27
C ARG A 987 7.32 -19.14 27.44
N MET A 988 6.93 -18.77 26.21
CA MET A 988 6.63 -19.76 25.19
C MET A 988 7.76 -20.80 25.19
N ARG A 989 7.35 -22.07 25.13
CA ARG A 989 8.22 -23.26 25.11
C ARG A 989 9.41 -22.99 24.18
N LYS A 990 10.65 -23.08 24.67
CA LYS A 990 11.85 -23.14 23.81
C LYS A 990 11.67 -24.33 22.87
N GLN A 991 11.22 -24.09 21.64
CA GLN A 991 11.20 -25.10 20.59
C GLN A 991 12.61 -25.21 19.95
N PRO A 992 12.95 -26.40 19.41
CA PRO A 992 14.31 -26.71 19.02
C PRO A 992 14.82 -25.86 17.84
N ARG A 993 16.14 -25.72 17.83
CA ARG A 993 16.95 -24.75 17.10
C ARG A 993 17.07 -25.08 15.61
N ILE A 994 16.22 -24.54 14.71
CA ILE A 994 16.42 -24.53 13.23
C ILE A 994 15.57 -23.38 12.53
N LEU A 995 16.08 -22.79 11.42
CA LEU A 995 15.44 -22.04 10.28
C LEU A 995 15.40 -20.49 10.13
N SER A 996 16.56 -19.84 9.87
CA SER A 996 16.95 -18.44 10.17
C SER A 996 16.32 -17.16 9.54
N ASN A 997 15.14 -17.07 8.88
CA ASN A 997 14.71 -15.75 8.29
C ASN A 997 13.43 -15.03 8.85
N TRP A 998 12.44 -15.71 9.44
CA TRP A 998 11.18 -15.01 9.81
C TRP A 998 11.08 -14.50 11.26
N ARG A 999 12.02 -14.83 12.18
CA ARG A 999 11.88 -14.54 13.63
C ARG A 999 11.75 -13.06 13.94
N HIS A 1000 12.21 -12.15 13.10
CA HIS A 1000 12.29 -10.76 13.51
C HIS A 1000 10.99 -9.99 13.25
N LEU A 1001 10.36 -10.23 12.09
CA LEU A 1001 8.99 -9.82 11.82
C LEU A 1001 8.03 -10.62 12.71
N PHE A 1002 8.27 -11.93 12.89
CA PHE A 1002 7.53 -12.72 13.88
C PHE A 1002 7.70 -12.19 15.30
N LYS A 1003 8.88 -11.73 15.70
CA LYS A 1003 9.13 -11.18 17.03
C LYS A 1003 8.53 -9.80 17.17
N ILE A 1004 8.51 -8.95 16.14
CA ILE A 1004 7.77 -7.68 16.19
C ILE A 1004 6.26 -7.94 16.25
N LEU A 1005 5.75 -8.85 15.42
CA LEU A 1005 4.34 -9.25 15.45
C LEU A 1005 3.96 -9.90 16.77
N MET A 1006 4.81 -10.77 17.30
CA MET A 1006 4.61 -11.39 18.62
C MET A 1006 4.83 -10.38 19.74
N ASN A 1007 5.76 -9.43 19.64
CA ASN A 1007 5.94 -8.37 20.64
C ASN A 1007 4.73 -7.43 20.61
N ASN A 1008 4.26 -7.02 19.43
CA ASN A 1008 3.09 -6.15 19.27
C ASN A 1008 1.83 -6.88 19.73
N MET A 1009 1.69 -8.17 19.39
CA MET A 1009 0.62 -9.03 19.88
C MET A 1009 0.74 -9.23 21.40
N GLU A 1010 1.91 -9.50 21.96
CA GLU A 1010 2.15 -9.59 23.42
C GLU A 1010 1.83 -8.28 24.15
N LEU A 1011 2.15 -7.12 23.57
CA LEU A 1011 1.81 -5.79 24.09
C LEU A 1011 0.30 -5.48 23.95
N ALA A 1012 -0.35 -6.00 22.90
CA ALA A 1012 -1.76 -5.83 22.60
C ALA A 1012 -2.66 -6.90 23.26
N LEU A 1013 -2.09 -7.99 23.77
CA LEU A 1013 -2.79 -9.10 24.44
C LEU A 1013 -3.31 -8.70 25.82
N ASP A 1014 -2.79 -7.62 26.41
CA ASP A 1014 -3.34 -7.05 27.65
C ASP A 1014 -4.59 -6.22 27.34
N CYS A 1015 -5.67 -6.93 27.04
CA CYS A 1015 -6.97 -6.35 26.73
C CYS A 1015 -7.57 -5.55 27.89
N ASP A 1016 -7.26 -5.92 29.13
CA ASP A 1016 -7.76 -5.24 30.32
C ASP A 1016 -7.04 -3.89 30.52
N ARG A 1017 -5.73 -3.81 30.27
CA ARG A 1017 -5.01 -2.52 30.21
C ARG A 1017 -5.57 -1.59 29.12
N ILE A 1018 -5.84 -2.10 27.91
CA ILE A 1018 -6.42 -1.30 26.82
C ILE A 1018 -7.81 -0.77 27.22
N TRP A 1019 -8.61 -1.61 27.87
CA TRP A 1019 -9.90 -1.21 28.42
C TRP A 1019 -9.74 -0.13 29.49
N ASP A 1020 -8.83 -0.29 30.45
CA ASP A 1020 -8.62 0.66 31.54
C ASP A 1020 -8.17 2.04 31.02
N GLU A 1021 -7.28 2.07 30.04
CA GLU A 1021 -6.87 3.31 29.36
C GLU A 1021 -8.07 3.99 28.68
N TYR A 1022 -8.91 3.22 27.98
CA TYR A 1022 -10.14 3.75 27.40
C TYR A 1022 -11.12 4.23 28.47
N TYR A 1023 -11.33 3.46 29.54
CA TYR A 1023 -12.25 3.76 30.62
C TYR A 1023 -11.88 5.07 31.33
N GLN A 1024 -10.59 5.30 31.59
CA GLN A 1024 -10.10 6.55 32.16
C GLN A 1024 -10.37 7.73 31.24
N LEU A 1025 -10.08 7.60 29.93
CA LEU A 1025 -10.32 8.67 28.95
C LEU A 1025 -11.82 8.99 28.80
N ALA A 1026 -12.66 7.96 28.72
CA ALA A 1026 -14.11 8.11 28.60
C ALA A 1026 -14.75 8.69 29.87
N SER A 1027 -14.24 8.33 31.05
CA SER A 1027 -14.74 8.82 32.35
C SER A 1027 -14.30 10.24 32.67
N ALA A 1028 -13.15 10.68 32.15
CA ALA A 1028 -12.63 12.04 32.34
C ALA A 1028 -13.32 13.11 31.47
N ALA A 1029 -14.19 12.72 30.54
CA ALA A 1029 -14.90 13.65 29.66
C ALA A 1029 -15.87 14.55 30.48
N PRO A 1030 -15.78 15.89 30.40
CA PRO A 1030 -16.36 16.82 31.37
C PRO A 1030 -17.90 17.01 31.31
N SER A 1031 -18.66 16.23 30.54
CA SER A 1031 -20.03 16.62 30.16
C SER A 1031 -21.21 16.05 30.95
N VAL A 1032 -21.13 14.96 31.74
CA VAL A 1032 -22.29 14.49 32.54
C VAL A 1032 -21.87 13.66 33.77
N SER A 1033 -22.49 13.92 34.93
CA SER A 1033 -22.40 13.06 36.12
C SER A 1033 -23.00 11.66 35.83
N GLY A 1034 -22.19 10.60 35.86
CA GLY A 1034 -22.67 9.21 35.72
C GLY A 1034 -22.05 8.35 34.60
N SER A 1035 -21.01 8.83 33.91
CA SER A 1035 -20.33 8.14 32.79
C SER A 1035 -19.89 6.70 33.11
N SER A 1036 -19.51 6.43 34.36
CA SER A 1036 -19.04 5.11 34.81
C SER A 1036 -20.09 3.99 34.72
N LYS A 1037 -21.39 4.32 34.77
CA LYS A 1037 -22.49 3.35 34.77
C LYS A 1037 -22.89 2.83 33.37
N ARG A 1038 -22.26 3.35 32.31
CA ARG A 1038 -22.57 3.01 30.91
C ARG A 1038 -21.55 2.07 30.28
N LEU A 1039 -20.39 1.91 30.94
CA LEU A 1039 -19.23 1.19 30.43
C LEU A 1039 -19.05 -0.11 31.21
N PHE A 1040 -19.15 -1.25 30.54
CA PHE A 1040 -19.09 -2.57 31.14
C PHE A 1040 -17.95 -3.39 30.54
N ARG A 1041 -17.08 -3.91 31.40
CA ARG A 1041 -16.09 -4.94 31.07
C ARG A 1041 -16.42 -6.22 31.80
N ILE A 1042 -16.62 -7.29 31.05
CA ILE A 1042 -16.82 -8.64 31.57
C ILE A 1042 -15.67 -9.52 31.07
N ASN A 1043 -14.75 -9.85 31.96
CA ASN A 1043 -13.67 -10.78 31.69
C ASN A 1043 -13.57 -11.78 32.85
N PRO A 1044 -14.22 -12.96 32.76
CA PRO A 1044 -14.32 -13.89 33.88
C PRO A 1044 -12.94 -14.37 34.36
N SER A 1045 -12.70 -14.32 35.67
CA SER A 1045 -11.49 -14.87 36.29
C SER A 1045 -11.66 -16.38 36.47
N ILE A 1046 -10.82 -17.16 35.79
CA ILE A 1046 -10.93 -18.61 35.73
C ILE A 1046 -9.87 -19.21 36.65
N THR A 1047 -10.30 -20.08 37.56
CA THR A 1047 -9.40 -20.78 38.49
C THR A 1047 -8.47 -21.74 37.73
N GLY A 1048 -7.16 -21.65 37.98
CA GLY A 1048 -6.15 -22.48 37.34
C GLY A 1048 -5.54 -21.89 36.06
N THR A 1049 -5.05 -22.73 35.14
CA THR A 1049 -4.39 -22.27 33.91
C THR A 1049 -5.38 -22.18 32.74
N LEU A 1050 -5.41 -21.02 32.07
CA LEU A 1050 -6.17 -20.85 30.83
C LEU A 1050 -5.68 -21.83 29.74
N PRO A 1051 -6.59 -22.41 28.95
CA PRO A 1051 -6.19 -23.24 27.82
C PRO A 1051 -5.49 -22.41 26.74
N ALA A 1052 -4.63 -23.07 25.95
CA ALA A 1052 -4.00 -22.44 24.79
C ALA A 1052 -5.05 -22.09 23.72
N LEU A 1053 -4.72 -21.13 22.85
CA LEU A 1053 -5.63 -20.60 21.82
C LEU A 1053 -6.14 -21.65 20.82
N ASP A 1054 -5.47 -22.81 20.74
CA ASP A 1054 -5.74 -23.93 19.83
C ASP A 1054 -6.13 -25.24 20.55
N ASP A 1055 -6.31 -25.24 21.88
CA ASP A 1055 -6.54 -26.45 22.67
C ASP A 1055 -8.02 -26.89 22.70
N VAL A 1056 -8.52 -27.35 21.55
CA VAL A 1056 -9.93 -27.71 21.33
C VAL A 1056 -10.47 -28.69 22.38
N HIS A 1057 -9.64 -29.58 22.92
CA HIS A 1057 -10.06 -30.58 23.91
C HIS A 1057 -10.44 -29.97 25.26
N ARG A 1058 -9.82 -28.85 25.65
CA ARG A 1058 -10.11 -28.15 26.92
C ARG A 1058 -11.31 -27.21 26.84
N MET A 1059 -11.88 -26.99 25.65
CA MET A 1059 -12.99 -26.05 25.43
C MET A 1059 -14.24 -26.40 26.28
N ALA A 1060 -14.61 -27.68 26.35
CA ALA A 1060 -15.74 -28.13 27.17
C ALA A 1060 -15.48 -28.00 28.69
N GLY A 1061 -14.21 -28.07 29.11
CA GLY A 1061 -13.82 -27.76 30.49
C GLY A 1061 -13.96 -26.27 30.78
N LEU A 1062 -13.42 -25.44 29.89
CA LEU A 1062 -13.47 -23.98 29.98
C LEU A 1062 -14.92 -23.47 30.12
N GLN A 1063 -15.85 -23.98 29.31
CA GLN A 1063 -17.26 -23.61 29.41
C GLN A 1063 -17.86 -23.89 30.80
N ARG A 1064 -17.52 -25.05 31.40
CA ARG A 1064 -18.03 -25.40 32.73
C ARG A 1064 -17.49 -24.45 33.81
N ASP A 1065 -16.22 -24.08 33.71
CA ASP A 1065 -15.59 -23.18 34.68
C ASP A 1065 -16.11 -21.75 34.53
N VAL A 1066 -16.31 -21.27 33.30
CA VAL A 1066 -16.92 -19.96 33.02
C VAL A 1066 -18.34 -19.90 33.55
N ARG A 1067 -19.18 -20.91 33.30
CA ARG A 1067 -20.55 -20.96 33.83
C ARG A 1067 -20.59 -20.88 35.36
N ARG A 1068 -19.62 -21.52 36.03
CA ARG A 1068 -19.50 -21.44 37.50
C ARG A 1068 -19.14 -20.02 37.95
N CYS A 1069 -18.19 -19.37 37.27
CA CYS A 1069 -17.79 -17.99 37.57
C CYS A 1069 -18.93 -16.99 37.34
N LEU A 1070 -19.65 -17.12 36.22
CA LEU A 1070 -20.73 -16.21 35.84
C LEU A 1070 -21.96 -16.32 36.75
N ALA A 1071 -22.20 -17.47 37.37
CA ALA A 1071 -23.32 -17.66 38.31
C ALA A 1071 -23.26 -16.68 39.50
N THR A 1072 -22.06 -16.18 39.83
CA THR A 1072 -21.83 -15.22 40.93
C THR A 1072 -21.52 -13.81 40.46
N GLU A 1073 -21.55 -13.52 39.15
CA GLU A 1073 -21.16 -12.21 38.59
C GLU A 1073 -22.33 -11.22 38.60
N PRO A 1074 -22.35 -10.22 39.51
CA PRO A 1074 -23.47 -9.28 39.62
C PRO A 1074 -23.60 -8.38 38.38
N LYS A 1075 -22.52 -8.13 37.64
CA LYS A 1075 -22.53 -7.26 36.45
C LYS A 1075 -23.45 -7.78 35.34
N ILE A 1076 -23.68 -9.09 35.25
CA ILE A 1076 -24.57 -9.69 34.22
C ILE A 1076 -25.98 -9.11 34.33
N ALA A 1077 -26.54 -9.09 35.55
CA ALA A 1077 -27.87 -8.57 35.79
C ALA A 1077 -27.95 -7.04 35.58
N GLU A 1078 -26.88 -6.31 35.89
CA GLU A 1078 -26.79 -4.88 35.65
C GLU A 1078 -26.80 -4.55 34.15
N VAL A 1079 -25.98 -5.26 33.36
CA VAL A 1079 -25.94 -5.12 31.90
C VAL A 1079 -27.31 -5.44 31.28
N ALA A 1080 -27.94 -6.55 31.67
CA ALA A 1080 -29.26 -6.91 31.16
C ALA A 1080 -30.31 -5.81 31.42
N ARG A 1081 -30.36 -5.26 32.64
CA ARG A 1081 -31.27 -4.15 32.97
C ARG A 1081 -30.96 -2.89 32.16
N GLN A 1082 -29.67 -2.56 31.98
CA GLN A 1082 -29.26 -1.39 31.22
C GLN A 1082 -29.58 -1.52 29.73
N LEU A 1083 -29.45 -2.72 29.14
CA LEU A 1083 -29.84 -2.98 27.74
C LEU A 1083 -31.34 -2.80 27.53
N VAL A 1084 -32.17 -3.27 28.47
CA VAL A 1084 -33.62 -3.05 28.43
C VAL A 1084 -33.94 -1.56 28.61
N ALA A 1085 -33.37 -0.90 29.60
CA ALA A 1085 -33.62 0.51 29.88
C ALA A 1085 -33.23 1.42 28.70
N SER A 1086 -32.10 1.14 28.03
CA SER A 1086 -31.63 1.90 26.86
C SER A 1086 -32.38 1.58 25.56
N SER A 1087 -33.29 0.60 25.57
CA SER A 1087 -34.14 0.30 24.41
C SER A 1087 -35.35 1.24 24.30
N PHE A 1088 -35.67 1.98 25.36
CA PHE A 1088 -36.72 2.98 25.35
C PHE A 1088 -36.18 4.33 24.86
N TYR A 1089 -36.86 4.93 23.89
CA TYR A 1089 -36.54 6.25 23.34
C TYR A 1089 -37.83 6.99 23.01
N PHE A 1090 -37.71 8.30 22.80
CA PHE A 1090 -38.85 9.15 22.46
C PHE A 1090 -38.84 9.50 20.99
N ASP A 1091 -39.95 9.29 20.28
CA ASP A 1091 -40.08 9.81 18.92
C ASP A 1091 -40.28 11.33 18.92
N LEU A 1092 -39.39 12.05 18.24
CA LEU A 1092 -39.44 13.50 18.11
C LEU A 1092 -40.46 13.86 17.03
N VAL A 1093 -41.67 14.26 17.45
CA VAL A 1093 -42.78 14.61 16.53
C VAL A 1093 -42.61 16.00 15.90
N SER A 1094 -42.09 16.98 16.64
CA SER A 1094 -41.76 18.32 16.15
C SER A 1094 -40.81 19.04 17.11
N VAL A 1095 -39.89 19.84 16.56
CA VAL A 1095 -39.05 20.77 17.34
C VAL A 1095 -39.41 22.17 16.89
N ASP A 1096 -40.02 22.99 17.76
CA ASP A 1096 -40.19 24.42 17.51
C ASP A 1096 -38.79 25.06 17.59
N GLU A 1097 -38.20 25.40 16.44
CA GLU A 1097 -36.83 25.96 16.32
C GLU A 1097 -36.67 27.35 16.99
N GLY A 1098 -37.72 27.90 17.62
CA GLY A 1098 -37.69 29.18 18.33
C GLY A 1098 -37.30 29.11 19.82
N ILE A 1099 -37.32 27.93 20.45
CA ILE A 1099 -37.01 27.79 21.88
C ILE A 1099 -36.22 26.49 22.08
N LEU A 1100 -34.92 26.64 22.39
CA LEU A 1100 -34.05 25.58 22.92
C LEU A 1100 -34.48 25.21 24.36
N ASP A 1101 -35.72 24.74 24.54
CA ASP A 1101 -36.17 24.12 25.78
C ASP A 1101 -36.88 22.80 25.49
N ARG A 1102 -36.30 21.72 26.00
CA ARG A 1102 -36.59 20.32 25.70
C ARG A 1102 -37.86 19.81 26.40
N SER A 1103 -38.97 20.53 26.36
CA SER A 1103 -40.07 20.30 27.33
C SER A 1103 -41.45 19.95 26.75
N LYS A 1104 -41.55 19.49 25.50
CA LYS A 1104 -42.80 18.84 25.02
C LYS A 1104 -42.53 17.58 24.21
N VAL A 1105 -42.57 16.44 24.90
CA VAL A 1105 -42.53 15.10 24.33
C VAL A 1105 -43.86 14.41 24.65
N LYS A 1106 -44.57 13.93 23.63
CA LYS A 1106 -45.71 13.02 23.83
C LYS A 1106 -45.15 11.60 23.91
N GLY A 1107 -45.41 10.91 25.02
CA GLY A 1107 -45.01 9.52 25.20
C GLY A 1107 -45.97 8.56 24.50
N THR A 1108 -45.42 7.57 23.83
CA THR A 1108 -46.07 6.29 23.56
C THR A 1108 -45.48 5.28 24.55
N THR A 1109 -46.34 4.77 25.44
CA THR A 1109 -46.02 3.69 26.41
C THR A 1109 -46.08 2.33 25.77
#